data_AF-A0A1Q9C4U6-F1
#
_entry.id   AF-A0A1Q9C4U6-F1
#
_cell.length_a   1.000
_cell.length_b   1.000
_cell.length_c   1.000
_cell.angle_alpha   90.00
_cell.angle_beta   90.00
_cell.angle_gamma   90.00
#
_symmetry.space_group_name_H-M   'P 1'
#
loop_
_entity.id
_entity.type
_entity.pdbx_description
1 polymer ?
#
loop_
_entity_poly.entity_id
_entity_poly.type
_entity_poly.pdbx_seq_one_letter_code
_entity_poly.pdbx_strand_id
1 'polypeptide(L)'
;MLAVAEYDPSSLGQENARDAQSTLAQRPVDKFFIVLGADTRRFAFGRFPTCCTRCCGPEGPHTRDCAEKGQLHAKGTPADMEQNLRILLEEWRQVGAMQTGQEEQDVIRNLAESANVDPKAVQLLWLSVARQARPAPAAGEPTPTVYPELAKRHHGISVEVVDLGQYSEKHSNSCMFLTCAITLADRRLQGREDAQLLGTLGDQLEAIAPTAQTAGTAFPTLTHWHCARHMSSGGAEMLESPQAKVQGIMGFRACVAAVGWIPATVLNIVLPVIALWRGDVVLPNVMLSDVMASGPLYEAVYTWGFSISMVCVCFVFREASTFWRQNLPGLAPDVDRFVFMLYTLCAPCLLGLVAFQYKHDMSLSAASLGDLLYDFDFLLWALHAFHTSVFFLTCCAMAYIYGLRLSPALDEKGLTHPSDKFWRRSGTWCILMLTPVGVVFRLLHLFLGTSLWGILLVLVEVALIQFFVIVTFLGVARLMMELDLVEPMLDLVELTQVLLRTLGLAALLGVLQTQAVTVMCQRFGPDPNVNDNRMKALGEEFQNISDPTKCVTQCDKAYPAKVSKDTVALASKPERAIPKLIDEHLQDRCSTLGRMADALRHAACELLRDDKEFFLPFFHPVYLPDAGTPPTYDRWVESLRGSEEGDELVILALAMLCGMAVQPVQKSGYRVPVMDPCDAKESFLAFWGNDDQHWVWLRPRAK
;
A
#
# COMPACT_ATOMS: atom_id res chain seq x y z
N MET A 1 -49.77 -26.86 8.00
CA MET A 1 -48.34 -27.14 8.25
C MET A 1 -47.63 -25.81 8.31
N LEU A 2 -47.24 -25.44 9.53
CA LEU A 2 -46.35 -24.36 10.00
C LEU A 2 -46.36 -23.01 9.24
N ALA A 3 -47.13 -22.08 9.81
CA ALA A 3 -46.98 -20.64 9.65
C ALA A 3 -46.13 -20.07 10.81
N VAL A 4 -45.27 -19.12 10.47
CA VAL A 4 -44.37 -18.37 11.36
C VAL A 4 -45.17 -17.32 12.12
N ALA A 5 -44.99 -17.24 13.43
CA ALA A 5 -45.55 -16.20 14.29
C ALA A 5 -44.46 -15.17 14.61
N GLU A 6 -44.74 -13.90 14.31
CA GLU A 6 -43.95 -12.73 14.68
C GLU A 6 -44.08 -12.44 16.19
N TYR A 7 -42.97 -12.04 16.80
CA TYR A 7 -42.82 -11.70 18.22
C TYR A 7 -42.85 -10.18 18.40
N ASP A 8 -43.80 -9.68 19.19
CA ASP A 8 -44.00 -8.26 19.52
C ASP A 8 -43.37 -7.94 20.90
N PRO A 9 -42.34 -7.07 20.97
CA PRO A 9 -41.66 -6.75 22.22
C PRO A 9 -42.32 -5.64 23.06
N SER A 10 -43.57 -5.27 22.80
CA SER A 10 -44.24 -4.16 23.51
C SER A 10 -44.91 -4.52 24.86
N SER A 11 -44.63 -5.69 25.45
CA SER A 11 -45.32 -6.17 26.66
C SER A 11 -44.40 -6.54 27.83
N LEU A 12 -43.68 -5.56 28.40
CA LEU A 12 -43.20 -5.65 29.78
C LEU A 12 -43.41 -4.31 30.48
N GLY A 13 -44.34 -4.32 31.44
CA GLY A 13 -44.94 -3.17 32.08
C GLY A 13 -44.00 -2.40 33.01
N GLN A 14 -44.31 -1.10 33.09
CA GLN A 14 -43.88 -0.17 34.11
C GLN A 14 -44.55 -0.51 35.45
N GLU A 15 -43.83 -1.17 36.35
CA GLU A 15 -44.10 -1.14 37.80
C GLU A 15 -42.89 -1.71 38.52
N ASN A 16 -42.00 -0.84 39.02
CA ASN A 16 -41.01 -1.04 40.12
C ASN A 16 -39.82 -0.07 40.02
N ALA A 17 -40.08 1.24 39.87
CA ALA A 17 -39.04 2.27 39.87
C ALA A 17 -39.39 3.46 40.77
N ARG A 18 -39.76 3.22 42.03
CA ARG A 18 -39.95 4.31 43.02
C ARG A 18 -39.41 4.09 44.44
N ASP A 19 -38.88 2.93 44.81
CA ASP A 19 -38.42 2.67 46.20
C ASP A 19 -36.91 2.45 46.38
N ALA A 20 -36.07 2.73 45.39
CA ALA A 20 -34.62 2.47 45.46
C ALA A 20 -33.72 3.72 45.56
N GLN A 21 -34.22 4.86 46.07
CA GLN A 21 -33.44 6.12 46.11
C GLN A 21 -33.30 6.80 47.47
N SER A 22 -33.69 6.19 48.60
CA SER A 22 -33.63 6.87 49.92
C SER A 22 -32.77 6.22 51.00
N THR A 23 -31.98 5.18 50.72
CA THR A 23 -31.17 4.53 51.77
C THR A 23 -29.82 4.01 51.26
N LEU A 24 -28.85 4.91 51.11
CA LEU A 24 -27.43 4.56 51.05
C LEU A 24 -26.58 5.77 51.46
N ALA A 25 -26.72 6.16 52.72
CA ALA A 25 -25.73 6.95 53.43
C ALA A 25 -25.36 6.20 54.72
N GLN A 26 -24.06 5.92 54.86
CA GLN A 26 -23.35 5.50 56.08
C GLN A 26 -23.27 3.99 56.43
N ARG A 27 -22.02 3.49 56.36
CA ARG A 27 -21.36 2.45 57.21
C ARG A 27 -21.35 0.96 56.76
N PRO A 28 -20.38 0.15 57.25
CA PRO A 28 -19.46 -0.64 56.42
C PRO A 28 -19.88 -2.09 56.18
N VAL A 29 -19.26 -2.67 55.16
CA VAL A 29 -19.44 -4.02 54.65
C VAL A 29 -18.89 -5.04 55.66
N ASP A 30 -19.79 -5.75 56.33
CA ASP A 30 -19.53 -7.07 56.92
C ASP A 30 -20.72 -7.97 56.62
N LYS A 31 -20.43 -9.15 56.04
CA LYS A 31 -21.30 -10.31 55.76
C LYS A 31 -22.10 -10.28 54.46
N PHE A 32 -21.57 -10.99 53.45
CA PHE A 32 -22.33 -11.92 52.61
C PHE A 32 -21.38 -13.03 52.12
N PHE A 33 -21.64 -14.28 52.53
CA PHE A 33 -21.03 -15.49 51.97
C PHE A 33 -22.03 -16.65 52.07
N ILE A 34 -21.89 -17.62 51.14
CA ILE A 34 -22.70 -18.84 50.85
C ILE A 34 -23.78 -18.52 49.78
N VAL A 35 -23.76 -19.04 48.53
CA VAL A 35 -23.54 -20.40 48.00
C VAL A 35 -22.98 -20.30 46.56
N LEU A 36 -22.02 -21.15 46.17
CA LEU A 36 -22.03 -22.00 44.97
C LEU A 36 -20.68 -22.74 44.87
N GLY A 37 -20.75 -24.06 44.80
CA GLY A 37 -19.60 -24.96 44.75
C GLY A 37 -19.15 -25.23 43.32
N ALA A 38 -17.85 -25.12 43.09
CA ALA A 38 -16.98 -26.00 42.33
C ALA A 38 -15.60 -25.32 42.23
N ASP A 39 -14.59 -25.97 42.79
CA ASP A 39 -13.16 -25.79 42.54
C ASP A 39 -12.61 -24.34 42.48
N THR A 40 -12.45 -23.70 43.63
CA THR A 40 -11.72 -22.42 43.73
C THR A 40 -10.38 -22.62 44.44
N ARG A 41 -9.28 -22.60 43.67
CA ARG A 41 -7.92 -22.42 44.19
C ARG A 41 -7.86 -21.01 44.81
N ARG A 42 -7.66 -20.91 46.12
CA ARG A 42 -7.58 -19.63 46.85
C ARG A 42 -6.15 -19.09 46.87
N PHE A 43 -5.99 -17.81 46.56
CA PHE A 43 -4.75 -17.05 46.70
C PHE A 43 -4.35 -16.83 48.18
N ALA A 44 -3.06 -16.66 48.44
CA ALA A 44 -2.54 -16.31 49.76
C ALA A 44 -2.71 -14.80 50.03
N PHE A 45 -3.61 -14.44 50.94
CA PHE A 45 -3.89 -13.04 51.29
C PHE A 45 -2.84 -12.45 52.24
N GLY A 46 -1.88 -11.67 51.75
CA GLY A 46 -0.74 -11.11 52.50
C GLY A 46 -1.01 -10.17 53.70
N ARG A 47 -2.27 -9.91 54.10
CA ARG A 47 -2.59 -8.87 55.12
C ARG A 47 -3.44 -9.33 56.32
N PHE A 48 -3.94 -10.56 56.36
CA PHE A 48 -4.76 -11.04 57.50
C PHE A 48 -3.92 -11.78 58.55
N PRO A 49 -4.31 -11.77 59.85
CA PRO A 49 -3.63 -12.52 60.91
C PRO A 49 -3.57 -14.04 60.67
N THR A 50 -4.39 -14.55 59.76
CA THR A 50 -4.45 -15.95 59.30
C THR A 50 -3.59 -16.21 58.05
N CYS A 51 -2.82 -15.23 57.57
CA CYS A 51 -1.94 -15.37 56.41
C CYS A 51 -0.65 -16.14 56.74
N CYS A 52 -0.24 -16.98 55.79
CA CYS A 52 0.95 -17.84 55.80
C CYS A 52 2.31 -17.13 55.93
N THR A 53 2.39 -15.79 55.82
CA THR A 53 3.68 -15.07 55.97
C THR A 53 4.21 -15.02 57.41
N ARG A 54 3.44 -15.46 58.41
CA ARG A 54 3.85 -15.54 59.82
C ARG A 54 3.84 -16.96 60.40
N CYS A 55 3.71 -18.00 59.58
CA CYS A 55 3.71 -19.38 60.05
C CYS A 55 5.14 -19.85 60.32
N CYS A 56 5.54 -19.94 61.60
CA CYS A 56 6.89 -20.33 62.01
C CYS A 56 6.97 -21.75 62.61
N GLY A 57 5.94 -22.59 62.45
CA GLY A 57 5.87 -23.88 63.14
C GLY A 57 5.33 -25.03 62.27
N PRO A 58 5.79 -26.28 62.48
CA PRO A 58 5.48 -27.44 61.64
C PRO A 58 4.06 -27.99 61.76
N GLU A 59 3.21 -27.42 62.61
CA GLU A 59 1.88 -27.96 62.96
C GLU A 59 0.70 -27.13 62.43
N GLY A 60 0.96 -26.09 61.61
CA GLY A 60 -0.11 -25.29 61.01
C GLY A 60 -0.88 -26.05 59.92
N PRO A 61 -2.21 -25.85 59.76
CA PRO A 61 -3.06 -26.61 58.83
C PRO A 61 -2.70 -26.49 57.33
N HIS A 62 -1.73 -25.65 56.97
CA HIS A 62 -1.27 -25.40 55.60
C HIS A 62 0.22 -25.76 55.39
N THR A 63 0.91 -26.32 56.40
CA THR A 63 2.35 -26.65 56.30
C THR A 63 2.64 -27.83 55.38
N ARG A 64 1.68 -28.74 55.19
CA ARG A 64 1.86 -29.96 54.38
C ARG A 64 2.04 -29.68 52.89
N ASP A 65 1.49 -28.58 52.37
CA ASP A 65 1.56 -28.21 50.95
C ASP A 65 2.20 -26.83 50.72
N CYS A 66 2.76 -26.19 51.75
CA CYS A 66 3.34 -24.85 51.65
C CYS A 66 4.57 -24.81 50.73
N ALA A 67 5.46 -25.82 50.82
CA ALA A 67 6.61 -25.92 49.94
C ALA A 67 6.22 -26.20 48.48
N GLU A 68 5.17 -26.99 48.25
CA GLU A 68 4.66 -27.33 46.92
C GLU A 68 3.96 -26.12 46.26
N LYS A 69 3.14 -25.38 47.03
CA LYS A 69 2.51 -24.13 46.58
C LYS A 69 3.52 -23.00 46.33
N GLY A 70 4.57 -22.91 47.13
CA GLY A 70 5.66 -21.96 46.91
C GLY A 70 6.53 -22.30 45.69
N GLN A 71 6.69 -23.58 45.35
CA GLN A 71 7.49 -24.03 44.20
C GLN A 71 6.76 -23.90 42.86
N LEU A 72 5.41 -23.93 42.85
CA LEU A 72 4.62 -23.74 41.63
C LEU A 72 4.71 -22.32 41.03
N HIS A 73 5.21 -21.33 41.77
CA HIS A 73 5.37 -19.95 41.29
C HIS A 73 6.71 -19.69 40.59
N ALA A 74 7.71 -20.57 40.72
CA ALA A 74 9.09 -20.27 40.31
C ALA A 74 9.49 -20.79 38.91
N LYS A 75 8.58 -21.45 38.17
CA LYS A 75 8.86 -22.01 36.82
C LYS A 75 7.68 -21.85 35.85
N GLY A 76 7.12 -20.64 35.78
CA GLY A 76 6.10 -20.33 34.76
C GLY A 76 6.73 -20.21 33.37
N THR A 77 6.06 -20.77 32.36
CA THR A 77 6.32 -20.44 30.95
C THR A 77 5.93 -18.98 30.67
N PRO A 78 6.39 -18.36 29.55
CA PRO A 78 5.92 -17.05 29.15
C PRO A 78 4.38 -16.92 29.09
N ALA A 79 3.67 -18.00 28.73
CA ALA A 79 2.21 -18.05 28.72
C ALA A 79 1.60 -17.98 30.14
N ASP A 80 2.23 -18.62 31.13
CA ASP A 80 1.80 -18.52 32.53
C ASP A 80 2.00 -17.10 33.07
N MET A 81 3.07 -16.43 32.64
CA MET A 81 3.35 -15.03 32.99
C MET A 81 2.30 -14.09 32.41
N GLU A 82 1.94 -14.27 31.14
CA GLU A 82 0.88 -13.51 30.47
C GLU A 82 -0.47 -13.69 31.18
N GLN A 83 -0.83 -14.93 31.53
CA GLN A 83 -2.08 -15.23 32.24
C GLN A 83 -2.11 -14.63 33.66
N ASN A 84 -0.99 -14.69 34.40
CA ASN A 84 -0.90 -14.08 35.72
C ASN A 84 -1.00 -12.55 35.65
N LEU A 85 -0.37 -11.94 34.64
CA LEU A 85 -0.49 -10.51 34.35
C LEU A 85 -1.94 -10.11 34.06
N ARG A 86 -2.68 -10.89 33.26
CA ARG A 86 -4.11 -10.65 32.99
C ARG A 86 -4.94 -10.63 34.28
N ILE A 87 -4.73 -11.60 35.16
CA ILE A 87 -5.48 -11.71 36.43
C ILE A 87 -5.17 -10.51 37.33
N LEU A 88 -3.88 -10.16 37.50
CA LEU A 88 -3.47 -9.02 38.33
C LEU A 88 -3.98 -7.68 37.79
N LEU A 89 -3.98 -7.50 36.47
CA LEU A 89 -4.51 -6.30 35.81
C LEU A 89 -6.02 -6.14 36.06
N GLU A 90 -6.79 -7.21 35.94
CA GLU A 90 -8.23 -7.19 36.21
C GLU A 90 -8.52 -6.92 37.70
N GLU A 91 -7.75 -7.53 38.60
CA GLU A 91 -7.86 -7.26 40.04
C GLU A 91 -7.58 -5.78 40.34
N TRP A 92 -6.48 -5.22 39.84
CA TRP A 92 -6.14 -3.81 40.07
C TRP A 92 -7.11 -2.83 39.44
N ARG A 93 -7.73 -3.21 38.31
CA ARG A 93 -8.85 -2.47 37.71
C ARG A 93 -10.03 -2.38 38.68
N GLN A 94 -10.37 -3.48 39.36
CA GLN A 94 -11.51 -3.52 40.28
C GLN A 94 -11.28 -2.70 41.56
N VAL A 95 -10.03 -2.55 42.01
CA VAL A 95 -9.70 -1.80 43.25
C VAL A 95 -9.11 -0.40 43.02
N GLY A 96 -8.85 0.01 41.78
CA GLY A 96 -8.27 1.34 41.48
C GLY A 96 -6.89 1.56 42.13
N ALA A 97 -6.10 0.49 42.25
CA ALA A 97 -5.02 0.40 43.22
C ALA A 97 -3.67 1.03 42.81
N MET A 98 -3.44 1.29 41.52
CA MET A 98 -2.19 1.92 41.05
C MET A 98 -2.44 3.38 40.69
N GLN A 99 -1.92 4.28 41.52
CA GLN A 99 -2.10 5.72 41.35
C GLN A 99 -0.79 6.40 40.91
N THR A 100 0.34 5.79 41.24
CA THR A 100 1.66 6.37 41.02
C THR A 100 2.53 5.51 40.10
N GLY A 101 3.47 6.15 39.39
CA GLY A 101 4.43 5.42 38.54
C GLY A 101 5.42 4.58 39.35
N GLN A 102 5.61 4.90 40.63
CA GLN A 102 6.46 4.10 41.53
C GLN A 102 5.81 2.75 41.85
N GLU A 103 4.51 2.73 42.14
CA GLU A 103 3.76 1.49 42.38
C GLU A 103 3.81 0.56 41.16
N GLU A 104 3.70 1.13 39.97
CA GLU A 104 3.81 0.41 38.71
C GLU A 104 5.22 -0.18 38.50
N GLN A 105 6.28 0.59 38.74
CA GLN A 105 7.66 0.09 38.64
C GLN A 105 7.97 -0.98 39.71
N ASP A 106 7.44 -0.82 40.92
CA ASP A 106 7.59 -1.80 41.98
C ASP A 106 6.97 -3.14 41.58
N VAL A 107 5.80 -3.12 40.94
CA VAL A 107 5.17 -4.30 40.36
C VAL A 107 6.03 -4.93 39.27
N ILE A 108 6.45 -4.14 38.27
CA ILE A 108 7.20 -4.66 37.12
C ILE A 108 8.48 -5.33 37.61
N ARG A 109 9.19 -4.69 38.54
CA ARG A 109 10.38 -5.24 39.19
C ARG A 109 10.08 -6.54 39.94
N ASN A 110 9.04 -6.56 40.78
CA ASN A 110 8.70 -7.76 41.56
C ASN A 110 8.32 -8.94 40.65
N LEU A 111 7.58 -8.69 39.56
CA LEU A 111 7.22 -9.71 38.58
C LEU A 111 8.46 -10.21 37.84
N ALA A 112 9.33 -9.31 37.40
CA ALA A 112 10.58 -9.63 36.71
C ALA A 112 11.53 -10.46 37.58
N GLU A 113 11.71 -10.06 38.84
CA GLU A 113 12.49 -10.81 39.83
C GLU A 113 11.88 -12.20 40.09
N SER A 114 10.56 -12.29 40.24
CA SER A 114 9.88 -13.57 40.51
C SER A 114 9.97 -14.57 39.35
N ALA A 115 9.97 -14.07 38.11
CA ALA A 115 10.03 -14.89 36.90
C ALA A 115 11.44 -15.03 36.32
N ASN A 116 12.45 -14.39 36.92
CA ASN A 116 13.83 -14.34 36.43
C ASN A 116 13.92 -13.90 34.95
N VAL A 117 13.20 -12.82 34.62
CA VAL A 117 13.20 -12.19 33.29
C VAL A 117 13.61 -10.72 33.41
N ASP A 118 14.02 -10.14 32.29
CA ASP A 118 14.34 -8.72 32.23
C ASP A 118 13.10 -7.85 32.57
N PRO A 119 13.18 -6.89 33.51
CA PRO A 119 12.09 -5.95 33.79
C PRO A 119 11.52 -5.26 32.54
N LYS A 120 12.36 -4.99 31.53
CA LYS A 120 11.91 -4.39 30.26
C LYS A 120 10.96 -5.33 29.50
N ALA A 121 11.22 -6.64 29.52
CA ALA A 121 10.34 -7.63 28.91
C ALA A 121 8.97 -7.70 29.61
N VAL A 122 8.95 -7.65 30.95
CA VAL A 122 7.70 -7.60 31.74
C VAL A 122 6.92 -6.33 31.45
N GLN A 123 7.60 -5.18 31.36
CA GLN A 123 6.98 -3.91 31.01
C GLN A 123 6.34 -3.94 29.62
N LEU A 124 6.98 -4.57 28.63
CA LEU A 124 6.43 -4.69 27.28
C LEU A 124 5.26 -5.69 27.23
N LEU A 125 5.33 -6.81 27.95
CA LEU A 125 4.23 -7.75 28.09
C LEU A 125 3.02 -7.11 28.80
N TRP A 126 3.28 -6.31 29.82
CA TRP A 126 2.28 -5.51 30.53
C TRP A 126 1.51 -4.59 29.58
N LEU A 127 2.22 -3.89 28.68
CA LEU A 127 1.60 -3.02 27.68
C LEU A 127 0.67 -3.80 26.73
N SER A 128 1.09 -4.99 26.29
CA SER A 128 0.27 -5.90 25.47
C SER A 128 -1.00 -6.36 26.20
N VAL A 129 -0.86 -6.84 27.45
CA VAL A 129 -2.00 -7.38 28.20
C VAL A 129 -2.98 -6.29 28.62
N ALA A 130 -2.48 -5.12 29.04
CA ALA A 130 -3.31 -3.97 29.38
C ALA A 130 -4.15 -3.47 28.19
N ARG A 131 -3.79 -3.82 26.94
CA ARG A 131 -4.61 -3.59 25.74
C ARG A 131 -5.84 -4.49 25.68
N GLN A 132 -5.68 -5.78 26.00
CA GLN A 132 -6.76 -6.76 25.88
C GLN A 132 -7.81 -6.63 26.99
N ALA A 133 -7.45 -6.03 28.13
CA ALA A 133 -8.34 -5.87 29.29
C ALA A 133 -9.19 -4.58 29.27
N ARG A 134 -9.10 -3.75 28.21
CA ARG A 134 -9.78 -2.44 28.15
C ARG A 134 -11.29 -2.60 27.89
N PRO A 135 -12.15 -1.89 28.64
CA PRO A 135 -13.56 -1.79 28.29
C PRO A 135 -13.71 -0.96 27.00
N ALA A 136 -14.55 -1.40 26.07
CA ALA A 136 -14.92 -0.60 24.92
C ALA A 136 -15.58 0.71 25.38
N PRO A 137 -15.21 1.87 24.81
CA PRO A 137 -15.80 3.15 25.20
C PRO A 137 -17.31 3.16 24.97
N ALA A 138 -18.06 3.77 25.89
CA ALA A 138 -19.48 4.03 25.69
C ALA A 138 -19.65 5.06 24.55
N ALA A 139 -20.43 4.73 23.53
CA ALA A 139 -20.61 5.59 22.36
C ALA A 139 -21.26 6.94 22.75
N GLY A 140 -20.60 8.07 22.41
CA GLY A 140 -21.21 9.41 22.45
C GLY A 140 -20.64 10.42 23.45
N GLU A 141 -19.61 10.11 24.23
CA GLU A 141 -18.99 11.11 25.12
C GLU A 141 -17.98 12.02 24.41
N PRO A 142 -18.13 13.36 24.48
CA PRO A 142 -17.23 14.31 23.85
C PRO A 142 -15.79 14.16 24.38
N THR A 143 -14.88 13.83 23.47
CA THR A 143 -13.47 13.48 23.70
C THR A 143 -12.55 14.59 24.26
N PRO A 144 -12.72 15.90 24.00
CA PRO A 144 -11.64 16.88 24.27
C PRO A 144 -11.33 17.18 25.73
N THR A 145 -12.30 17.05 26.66
CA THR A 145 -12.13 17.57 28.04
C THR A 145 -11.45 16.59 28.98
N VAL A 146 -11.38 15.31 28.63
CA VAL A 146 -10.88 14.26 29.54
C VAL A 146 -9.35 14.27 29.64
N TYR A 147 -8.63 14.47 28.52
CA TYR A 147 -7.16 14.40 28.54
C TYR A 147 -6.47 15.44 29.42
N PRO A 148 -6.87 16.73 29.43
CA PRO A 148 -6.26 17.71 30.33
C PRO A 148 -6.40 17.35 31.82
N GLU A 149 -7.55 16.81 32.20
CA GLU A 149 -7.79 16.37 33.58
C GLU A 149 -6.96 15.14 33.93
N LEU A 150 -6.90 14.14 33.05
CA LEU A 150 -6.10 12.93 33.26
C LEU A 150 -4.60 13.23 33.28
N ALA A 151 -4.11 14.07 32.35
CA ALA A 151 -2.70 14.48 32.33
C ALA A 151 -2.32 15.22 33.61
N LYS A 152 -3.20 16.11 34.11
CA LYS A 152 -3.00 16.80 35.37
C LYS A 152 -3.07 15.85 36.57
N ARG A 153 -4.03 14.94 36.59
CA ARG A 153 -4.25 13.98 37.70
C ARG A 153 -3.11 12.96 37.80
N HIS A 154 -2.70 12.36 36.68
CA HIS A 154 -1.74 11.24 36.68
C HIS A 154 -0.29 11.69 36.60
N HIS A 155 -0.03 12.83 35.94
CA HIS A 155 1.32 13.29 35.62
C HIS A 155 1.61 14.71 36.12
N GLY A 156 0.65 15.40 36.73
CA GLY A 156 0.86 16.74 37.31
C GLY A 156 1.14 17.84 36.27
N ILE A 157 0.79 17.61 35.00
CA ILE A 157 1.03 18.57 33.91
C ILE A 157 -0.28 19.18 33.39
N SER A 158 -0.22 20.45 33.04
CA SER A 158 -1.31 21.11 32.30
C SER A 158 -1.02 20.99 30.81
N VAL A 159 -1.95 20.45 30.04
CA VAL A 159 -1.79 20.24 28.60
C VAL A 159 -2.90 20.93 27.81
N GLU A 160 -2.58 21.26 26.57
CA GLU A 160 -3.51 21.60 25.50
C GLU A 160 -3.65 20.37 24.59
N VAL A 161 -4.88 20.03 24.20
CA VAL A 161 -5.15 18.93 23.28
C VAL A 161 -5.06 19.46 21.85
N VAL A 162 -4.13 18.93 21.06
CA VAL A 162 -3.99 19.21 19.64
C VAL A 162 -4.41 17.97 18.87
N ASP A 163 -5.62 18.03 18.30
CA ASP A 163 -6.20 16.95 17.51
C ASP A 163 -5.99 17.20 16.01
N LEU A 164 -5.04 16.47 15.43
CA LEU A 164 -4.76 16.49 14.00
C LEU A 164 -5.51 15.41 13.21
N GLY A 165 -6.12 14.44 13.90
CA GLY A 165 -6.69 13.26 13.27
C GLY A 165 -8.20 13.10 13.39
N GLN A 166 -8.92 14.12 13.87
CA GLN A 166 -10.40 14.17 13.78
C GLN A 166 -10.94 13.98 12.35
N TYR A 167 -10.11 14.16 11.32
CA TYR A 167 -10.44 13.87 9.92
C TYR A 167 -9.77 12.59 9.36
N SER A 168 -8.94 11.92 10.17
CA SER A 168 -8.20 10.70 9.83
C SER A 168 -9.05 9.43 9.86
N GLU A 169 -10.11 9.38 10.68
CA GLU A 169 -10.98 8.18 10.86
C GLU A 169 -11.52 7.60 9.55
N LYS A 170 -11.58 8.39 8.47
CA LYS A 170 -12.09 7.94 7.17
C LYS A 170 -11.01 7.58 6.14
N HIS A 171 -9.77 8.05 6.30
CA HIS A 171 -8.76 7.97 5.24
C HIS A 171 -7.32 7.97 5.79
N SER A 172 -6.71 6.79 5.78
CA SER A 172 -5.30 6.40 5.60
C SER A 172 -4.13 7.18 6.21
N ASN A 173 -4.31 8.14 7.12
CA ASN A 173 -3.20 8.74 7.84
C ASN A 173 -3.35 8.61 9.35
N SER A 174 -2.74 7.55 9.89
CA SER A 174 -2.85 7.21 11.32
C SER A 174 -2.44 8.44 12.14
N CYS A 175 -3.38 8.89 12.95
CA CYS A 175 -3.28 10.04 13.84
C CYS A 175 -2.05 9.97 14.76
N MET A 176 -1.50 8.77 14.99
CA MET A 176 -0.26 8.53 15.70
C MET A 176 0.97 9.13 14.99
N PHE A 177 1.11 8.94 13.67
CA PHE A 177 2.23 9.51 12.92
C PHE A 177 2.15 11.03 12.86
N LEU A 178 0.93 11.59 12.75
CA LEU A 178 0.71 13.03 12.82
C LEU A 178 1.04 13.60 14.20
N THR A 179 0.64 12.89 15.26
CA THR A 179 0.99 13.22 16.65
C THR A 179 2.50 13.23 16.86
N CYS A 180 3.22 12.26 16.28
CA CYS A 180 4.68 12.24 16.30
C CYS A 180 5.28 13.41 15.48
N ALA A 181 4.79 13.63 14.27
CA ALA A 181 5.26 14.70 13.38
C ALA A 181 5.15 16.08 14.02
N ILE A 182 4.00 16.41 14.61
CA ILE A 182 3.79 17.70 15.28
C ILE A 182 4.65 17.84 16.53
N THR A 183 4.85 16.75 17.28
CA THR A 183 5.73 16.76 18.46
C THR A 183 7.17 17.12 18.05
N LEU A 184 7.69 16.50 16.98
CA LEU A 184 9.03 16.80 16.46
C LEU A 184 9.14 18.22 15.91
N ALA A 185 8.12 18.68 15.18
CA ALA A 185 8.08 20.04 14.63
C ALA A 185 8.10 21.11 15.73
N ASP A 186 7.33 20.94 16.81
CA ASP A 186 7.31 21.87 17.96
C ASP A 186 8.68 21.96 18.64
N ARG A 187 9.36 20.83 18.85
CA ARG A 187 10.71 20.83 19.44
C ARG A 187 11.75 21.50 18.55
N ARG A 188 11.70 21.24 17.23
CA ARG A 188 12.59 21.91 16.27
C ARG A 188 12.39 23.41 16.29
N LEU A 189 11.14 23.87 16.34
CA LEU A 189 10.81 25.29 16.47
C LEU A 189 11.26 25.89 17.80
N GLN A 190 11.35 25.09 18.86
CA GLN A 190 11.96 25.47 20.14
C GLN A 190 13.49 25.45 20.14
N GLY A 191 14.13 25.08 19.02
CA GLY A 191 15.59 25.02 18.90
C GLY A 191 16.23 23.90 19.72
N ARG A 192 15.50 22.82 20.00
CA ARG A 192 16.04 21.67 20.74
C ARG A 192 16.90 20.81 19.81
N GLU A 193 18.18 20.63 20.13
CA GLU A 193 19.12 19.85 19.32
C GLU A 193 18.70 18.37 19.20
N ASP A 194 18.06 17.83 20.26
CA ASP A 194 17.55 16.44 20.26
C ASP A 194 16.37 16.20 19.32
N ALA A 195 15.84 17.23 18.66
CA ALA A 195 14.84 17.10 17.60
C ALA A 195 15.45 16.94 16.19
N GLN A 196 16.78 17.05 16.07
CA GLN A 196 17.52 16.72 14.86
C GLN A 196 17.82 15.21 14.88
N LEU A 197 16.97 14.44 14.20
CA LEU A 197 17.20 13.01 14.04
C LEU A 197 18.42 12.80 13.14
N LEU A 198 19.19 11.74 13.41
CA LEU A 198 20.36 11.38 12.62
C LEU A 198 19.97 10.39 11.50
N GLY A 199 20.80 10.33 10.46
CA GLY A 199 20.65 9.37 9.36
C GLY A 199 19.54 9.76 8.37
N THR A 200 19.13 8.81 7.54
CA THR A 200 18.25 9.06 6.38
C THR A 200 16.89 9.64 6.76
N LEU A 201 16.30 9.21 7.88
CA LEU A 201 15.05 9.81 8.39
C LEU A 201 15.26 11.27 8.81
N GLY A 202 16.40 11.57 9.44
CA GLY A 202 16.83 12.92 9.78
C GLY A 202 16.86 13.83 8.55
N ASP A 203 17.60 13.39 7.53
CA ASP A 203 17.77 14.11 6.26
C ASP A 203 16.41 14.35 5.56
N GLN A 204 15.54 13.34 5.54
CA GLN A 204 14.20 13.45 4.97
C GLN A 204 13.34 14.46 5.72
N LEU A 205 13.31 14.36 7.06
CA LEU A 205 12.55 15.30 7.88
C LEU A 205 13.13 16.71 7.81
N GLU A 206 14.44 16.88 7.64
CA GLU A 206 15.07 18.19 7.45
C GLU A 206 14.70 18.81 6.10
N ALA A 207 14.68 18.01 5.02
CA ALA A 207 14.23 18.45 3.71
C ALA A 207 12.74 18.86 3.68
N ILE A 208 11.91 18.23 4.53
CA ILE A 208 10.47 18.55 4.64
C ILE A 208 10.22 19.73 5.59
N ALA A 209 11.02 19.85 6.66
CA ALA A 209 10.75 20.75 7.76
C ALA A 209 10.79 22.23 7.34
N PRO A 210 9.98 23.07 8.00
CA PRO A 210 10.02 24.50 7.77
C PRO A 210 11.35 25.03 8.31
N THR A 211 12.30 25.37 7.42
CA THR A 211 13.53 26.02 7.86
C THR A 211 13.19 27.42 8.39
N ALA A 212 13.82 27.82 9.49
CA ALA A 212 13.63 29.15 10.08
C ALA A 212 13.89 30.31 9.09
N GLN A 213 14.62 30.05 7.99
CA GLN A 213 14.90 31.00 6.92
C GLN A 213 13.81 31.10 5.84
N THR A 214 12.98 30.07 5.64
CA THR A 214 11.97 30.04 4.56
C THR A 214 10.68 30.82 4.83
N ALA A 215 10.53 31.47 5.99
CA ALA A 215 9.31 32.21 6.34
C ALA A 215 9.05 33.50 5.51
N GLY A 216 9.92 33.87 4.56
CA GLY A 216 9.84 35.15 3.82
C GLY A 216 9.90 35.08 2.29
N THR A 217 10.05 33.91 1.65
CA THR A 217 10.20 33.81 0.19
C THR A 217 9.31 32.70 -0.37
N ALA A 218 8.56 33.02 -1.43
CA ALA A 218 7.71 32.08 -2.15
C ALA A 218 8.52 30.83 -2.56
N PHE A 219 8.01 29.66 -2.16
CA PHE A 219 8.63 28.36 -2.39
C PHE A 219 8.78 28.05 -3.90
N PRO A 220 9.91 27.49 -4.35
CA PRO A 220 9.92 26.66 -5.54
C PRO A 220 9.22 25.33 -5.21
N THR A 221 8.20 24.99 -5.99
CA THR A 221 7.41 23.77 -5.86
C THR A 221 8.28 22.54 -6.13
N LEU A 222 8.70 21.87 -5.06
CA LEU A 222 9.16 20.48 -5.09
C LEU A 222 7.91 19.59 -5.03
N THR A 223 7.26 19.41 -6.19
CA THR A 223 6.14 18.48 -6.36
C THR A 223 6.68 17.10 -6.69
N HIS A 224 6.65 16.17 -5.73
CA HIS A 224 6.30 14.76 -5.92
C HIS A 224 6.49 14.00 -4.61
N TRP A 225 5.46 13.97 -3.76
CA TRP A 225 5.20 12.87 -2.84
C TRP A 225 3.68 12.69 -2.71
N HIS A 226 3.26 11.43 -2.76
CA HIS A 226 1.90 10.94 -2.90
C HIS A 226 0.91 11.50 -1.88
N CYS A 227 -0.10 12.24 -2.33
CA CYS A 227 -1.35 12.40 -1.57
C CYS A 227 -2.50 12.81 -2.50
N ALA A 228 -2.92 11.89 -3.38
CA ALA A 228 -4.12 12.06 -4.18
C ALA A 228 -4.99 10.79 -4.11
N ARG A 229 -5.86 10.70 -3.08
CA ARG A 229 -7.10 9.90 -3.15
C ARG A 229 -8.24 10.59 -2.39
N HIS A 230 -9.10 11.20 -3.19
CA HIS A 230 -10.55 11.46 -3.04
C HIS A 230 -11.12 12.23 -1.83
N MET A 231 -11.64 13.42 -2.15
CA MET A 231 -12.93 13.91 -1.66
C MET A 231 -14.06 13.30 -2.51
N SER A 232 -15.12 12.76 -1.89
CA SER A 232 -16.49 12.83 -2.42
C SER A 232 -17.53 12.41 -1.39
N SER A 233 -18.14 13.38 -0.70
CA SER A 233 -19.57 13.36 -0.37
C SER A 233 -19.98 14.72 0.22
N GLY A 234 -20.59 15.57 -0.60
CA GLY A 234 -21.25 16.79 -0.12
C GLY A 234 -21.40 17.84 -1.20
N GLY A 235 -22.62 17.94 -1.77
CA GLY A 235 -23.08 19.12 -2.50
C GLY A 235 -22.54 19.27 -3.92
N ALA A 236 -23.43 19.10 -4.90
CA ALA A 236 -23.20 19.52 -6.28
C ALA A 236 -23.18 21.06 -6.37
N GLU A 237 -22.09 21.68 -5.94
CA GLU A 237 -21.69 23.00 -6.45
C GLU A 237 -20.46 22.77 -7.31
N MET A 238 -20.68 22.85 -8.62
CA MET A 238 -19.72 22.61 -9.67
C MET A 238 -18.68 23.73 -9.66
N LEU A 239 -17.69 23.62 -8.78
CA LEU A 239 -16.43 24.33 -8.91
C LEU A 239 -15.83 23.91 -10.24
N GLU A 240 -15.75 24.85 -11.19
CA GLU A 240 -14.94 24.72 -12.39
C GLU A 240 -13.54 24.31 -11.96
N SER A 241 -13.22 23.02 -12.09
CA SER A 241 -11.88 22.55 -11.78
C SER A 241 -10.93 23.25 -12.74
N PRO A 242 -9.80 23.79 -12.25
CA PRO A 242 -8.77 24.25 -13.16
C PRO A 242 -8.35 23.01 -13.94
N GLN A 243 -8.76 22.93 -15.21
CA GLN A 243 -8.12 22.10 -16.23
C GLN A 243 -6.69 22.64 -16.37
N ALA A 244 -5.88 22.40 -15.35
CA ALA A 244 -4.45 22.59 -15.37
C ALA A 244 -4.00 21.82 -16.61
N LYS A 245 -3.38 22.54 -17.54
CA LYS A 245 -2.79 21.98 -18.77
C LYS A 245 -2.10 20.69 -18.39
N VAL A 246 -2.72 19.56 -18.72
CA VAL A 246 -2.12 18.24 -18.61
C VAL A 246 -0.96 18.26 -19.61
N GLN A 247 0.20 18.70 -19.14
CA GLN A 247 1.43 18.56 -19.90
C GLN A 247 1.65 17.05 -20.00
N GLY A 248 1.65 16.55 -21.23
CA GLY A 248 1.50 15.14 -21.58
C GLY A 248 2.67 14.27 -21.12
N ILE A 249 2.76 14.01 -19.83
CA ILE A 249 3.63 12.99 -19.28
C ILE A 249 2.98 11.64 -19.66
N MET A 250 3.58 10.95 -20.62
CA MET A 250 3.27 9.54 -20.87
C MET A 250 3.88 8.73 -19.73
N GLY A 251 3.05 8.15 -18.87
CA GLY A 251 3.50 7.18 -17.88
C GLY A 251 3.65 5.77 -18.44
N PHE A 252 3.99 4.83 -17.56
CA PHE A 252 4.26 3.44 -17.93
C PHE A 252 3.07 2.77 -18.63
N ARG A 253 1.85 2.90 -18.12
CA ARG A 253 0.67 2.24 -18.72
C ARG A 253 0.39 2.80 -20.11
N ALA A 254 0.54 4.11 -20.30
CA ALA A 254 0.41 4.74 -21.62
C ALA A 254 1.45 4.22 -22.62
N CYS A 255 2.70 4.03 -22.18
CA CYS A 255 3.73 3.40 -23.00
C CYS A 255 3.42 1.94 -23.34
N VAL A 256 2.95 1.13 -22.38
CA VAL A 256 2.52 -0.25 -22.65
C VAL A 256 1.36 -0.28 -23.64
N ALA A 257 0.41 0.66 -23.55
CA ALA A 257 -0.66 0.81 -24.54
C ALA A 257 -0.11 1.19 -25.93
N ALA A 258 0.89 2.06 -26.02
CA ALA A 258 1.52 2.39 -27.31
C ALA A 258 2.25 1.18 -27.92
N VAL A 259 3.05 0.46 -27.11
CA VAL A 259 3.79 -0.74 -27.52
C VAL A 259 2.84 -1.86 -27.94
N GLY A 260 1.67 -1.97 -27.32
CA GLY A 260 0.68 -2.95 -27.73
C GLY A 260 0.04 -2.65 -29.08
N TRP A 261 -0.31 -1.40 -29.39
CA TRP A 261 -1.17 -1.11 -30.54
C TRP A 261 -0.43 -0.62 -31.80
N ILE A 262 0.74 0.02 -31.63
CA ILE A 262 1.54 0.51 -32.78
C ILE A 262 2.02 -0.64 -33.67
N PRO A 263 2.60 -1.74 -33.14
CA PRO A 263 3.00 -2.88 -33.97
C PRO A 263 1.83 -3.44 -34.78
N ALA A 264 0.69 -3.76 -34.14
CA ALA A 264 -0.49 -4.24 -34.87
C ALA A 264 -0.94 -3.29 -35.99
N THR A 265 -0.93 -1.98 -35.74
CA THR A 265 -1.25 -0.97 -36.76
C THR A 265 -0.28 -1.01 -37.94
N VAL A 266 1.03 -1.04 -37.66
CA VAL A 266 2.06 -1.12 -38.69
C VAL A 266 1.92 -2.41 -39.49
N LEU A 267 1.67 -3.54 -38.82
CA LEU A 267 1.52 -4.84 -39.48
C LEU A 267 0.25 -4.93 -40.34
N ASN A 268 -0.85 -4.32 -39.92
CA ASN A 268 -2.10 -4.34 -40.70
C ASN A 268 -2.02 -3.46 -41.96
N ILE A 269 -1.20 -2.42 -41.96
CA ILE A 269 -1.11 -1.46 -43.08
C ILE A 269 0.11 -1.76 -43.96
N VAL A 270 1.29 -1.88 -43.36
CA VAL A 270 2.57 -1.84 -44.09
C VAL A 270 2.90 -3.20 -44.70
N LEU A 271 2.70 -4.30 -43.97
CA LEU A 271 3.06 -5.63 -44.49
C LEU A 271 2.26 -6.06 -45.72
N PRO A 272 0.93 -5.87 -45.81
CA PRO A 272 0.19 -6.23 -47.02
C PRO A 272 0.66 -5.43 -48.25
N VAL A 273 1.02 -4.15 -48.05
CA VAL A 273 1.58 -3.30 -49.11
C VAL A 273 2.95 -3.80 -49.56
N ILE A 274 3.81 -4.21 -48.62
CA ILE A 274 5.13 -4.78 -48.93
C ILE A 274 4.98 -6.10 -49.70
N ALA A 275 4.11 -7.00 -49.26
CA ALA A 275 3.89 -8.30 -49.89
C ALA A 275 3.34 -8.15 -51.32
N LEU A 276 2.40 -7.22 -51.51
CA LEU A 276 1.91 -6.84 -52.84
C LEU A 276 3.01 -6.25 -53.72
N TRP A 277 3.81 -5.34 -53.19
CA TRP A 277 4.88 -4.68 -53.94
C TRP A 277 5.99 -5.65 -54.38
N ARG A 278 6.31 -6.65 -53.55
CA ARG A 278 7.29 -7.70 -53.87
C ARG A 278 6.74 -8.77 -54.82
N GLY A 279 5.42 -8.81 -55.02
CA GLY A 279 4.76 -9.86 -55.78
C GLY A 279 4.65 -11.19 -55.03
N ASP A 280 4.89 -11.18 -53.71
CA ASP A 280 4.72 -12.35 -52.84
C ASP A 280 3.23 -12.71 -52.72
N VAL A 281 2.37 -11.72 -52.93
CA VAL A 281 0.91 -11.84 -52.91
C VAL A 281 0.33 -11.15 -54.15
N VAL A 282 -0.69 -11.75 -54.78
CA VAL A 282 -1.33 -11.24 -56.01
C VAL A 282 -2.82 -11.00 -55.77
N LEU A 283 -3.36 -9.91 -56.31
CA LEU A 283 -4.80 -9.63 -56.26
C LEU A 283 -5.60 -10.77 -56.93
N PRO A 284 -6.71 -11.24 -56.33
CA PRO A 284 -7.44 -10.65 -55.19
C PRO A 284 -7.01 -11.16 -53.79
N ASN A 285 -5.99 -12.02 -53.70
CA ASN A 285 -5.63 -12.76 -52.48
C ASN A 285 -4.81 -11.91 -51.51
N VAL A 286 -5.31 -10.74 -51.10
CA VAL A 286 -4.56 -9.79 -50.26
C VAL A 286 -5.07 -9.76 -48.82
N MET A 287 -5.72 -10.83 -48.36
CA MET A 287 -6.13 -10.95 -46.96
C MET A 287 -4.90 -11.08 -46.06
N LEU A 288 -5.05 -10.70 -44.78
CA LEU A 288 -4.00 -10.87 -43.78
C LEU A 288 -3.50 -12.32 -43.71
N SER A 289 -4.42 -13.30 -43.82
CA SER A 289 -4.10 -14.72 -43.89
C SER A 289 -3.27 -15.09 -45.12
N ASP A 290 -3.54 -14.48 -46.27
CA ASP A 290 -2.80 -14.74 -47.51
C ASP A 290 -1.38 -14.18 -47.41
N VAL A 291 -1.22 -12.99 -46.80
CA VAL A 291 0.09 -12.40 -46.53
C VAL A 291 0.89 -13.27 -45.57
N MET A 292 0.27 -13.74 -44.48
CA MET A 292 0.92 -14.68 -43.55
C MET A 292 1.33 -15.98 -44.24
N ALA A 293 0.51 -16.49 -45.16
CA ALA A 293 0.78 -17.70 -45.93
C ALA A 293 1.88 -17.57 -46.97
N SER A 294 2.14 -16.35 -47.45
CA SER A 294 3.11 -16.10 -48.53
C SER A 294 4.56 -16.39 -48.15
N GLY A 295 4.88 -16.50 -46.86
CA GLY A 295 6.20 -16.97 -46.43
C GLY A 295 6.46 -16.90 -44.92
N PRO A 296 7.47 -17.64 -44.43
CA PRO A 296 7.76 -17.80 -43.00
C PRO A 296 8.16 -16.48 -42.32
N LEU A 297 8.68 -15.51 -43.07
CA LEU A 297 8.97 -14.18 -42.55
C LEU A 297 7.69 -13.42 -42.18
N TYR A 298 6.68 -13.42 -43.06
CA TYR A 298 5.41 -12.74 -42.79
C TYR A 298 4.69 -13.39 -41.62
N GLU A 299 4.62 -14.72 -41.60
CA GLU A 299 4.12 -15.51 -40.48
C GLU A 299 4.79 -15.07 -39.16
N ALA A 300 6.11 -15.16 -39.06
CA ALA A 300 6.83 -14.84 -37.83
C ALA A 300 6.59 -13.40 -37.36
N VAL A 301 6.55 -12.43 -38.28
CA VAL A 301 6.33 -11.02 -37.94
C VAL A 301 4.90 -10.78 -37.46
N TYR A 302 3.89 -11.40 -38.09
CA TYR A 302 2.50 -11.31 -37.63
C TYR A 302 2.29 -12.02 -36.29
N THR A 303 2.86 -13.21 -36.10
CA THR A 303 2.81 -13.94 -34.83
C THR A 303 3.41 -13.11 -33.71
N TRP A 304 4.59 -12.53 -33.92
CA TRP A 304 5.25 -11.67 -32.93
C TRP A 304 4.41 -10.43 -32.60
N GLY A 305 4.02 -9.66 -33.61
CA GLY A 305 3.36 -8.38 -33.37
C GLY A 305 1.98 -8.54 -32.76
N PHE A 306 1.14 -9.46 -33.27
CA PHE A 306 -0.17 -9.70 -32.67
C PHE A 306 -0.10 -10.33 -31.28
N SER A 307 0.90 -11.17 -30.99
CA SER A 307 1.08 -11.71 -29.64
C SER A 307 1.47 -10.63 -28.63
N ILE A 308 2.42 -9.75 -28.98
CA ILE A 308 2.77 -8.60 -28.13
C ILE A 308 1.57 -7.69 -27.95
N SER A 309 0.86 -7.38 -29.03
CA SER A 309 -0.37 -6.59 -28.97
C SER A 309 -1.38 -7.19 -28.00
N MET A 310 -1.61 -8.51 -28.07
CA MET A 310 -2.57 -9.18 -27.19
C MET A 310 -2.16 -9.12 -25.72
N VAL A 311 -0.88 -9.35 -25.42
CA VAL A 311 -0.36 -9.28 -24.03
C VAL A 311 -0.53 -7.87 -23.47
N CYS A 312 -0.17 -6.84 -24.24
CA CYS A 312 -0.35 -5.45 -23.84
C CYS A 312 -1.84 -5.09 -23.68
N VAL A 313 -2.71 -5.53 -24.59
CA VAL A 313 -4.17 -5.35 -24.50
C VAL A 313 -4.72 -5.96 -23.21
N CYS A 314 -4.35 -7.20 -22.90
CA CYS A 314 -4.75 -7.87 -21.67
C CYS A 314 -4.32 -7.08 -20.43
N PHE A 315 -3.07 -6.64 -20.37
CA PHE A 315 -2.55 -5.83 -19.26
C PHE A 315 -3.33 -4.53 -19.10
N VAL A 316 -3.49 -3.78 -20.18
CA VAL A 316 -4.14 -2.47 -20.16
C VAL A 316 -5.63 -2.57 -19.77
N PHE A 317 -6.34 -3.58 -20.29
CA PHE A 317 -7.73 -3.79 -19.90
C PHE A 317 -7.88 -4.37 -18.49
N ARG A 318 -6.86 -5.05 -17.94
CA ARG A 318 -6.85 -5.42 -16.52
C ARG A 318 -6.81 -4.17 -15.65
N GLU A 319 -5.91 -3.23 -15.94
CA GLU A 319 -5.82 -1.96 -15.22
C GLU A 319 -7.12 -1.16 -15.34
N ALA A 320 -7.64 -1.02 -16.56
CA ALA A 320 -8.93 -0.37 -16.80
C ALA A 320 -10.07 -1.04 -16.02
N SER A 321 -10.10 -2.38 -15.97
CA SER A 321 -11.14 -3.12 -15.24
C SER A 321 -11.09 -2.90 -13.72
N THR A 322 -9.89 -2.82 -13.14
CA THR A 322 -9.72 -2.51 -11.71
C THR A 322 -10.28 -1.11 -11.42
N PHE A 323 -9.92 -0.13 -12.24
CA PHE A 323 -10.46 1.22 -12.14
C PHE A 323 -11.99 1.25 -12.30
N TRP A 324 -12.54 0.52 -13.27
CA TRP A 324 -14.00 0.44 -13.46
C TRP A 324 -14.71 -0.21 -12.28
N ARG A 325 -14.19 -1.30 -11.70
CA ARG A 325 -14.82 -1.95 -10.54
C ARG A 325 -14.87 -1.02 -9.33
N GLN A 326 -13.80 -0.27 -9.09
CA GLN A 326 -13.72 0.67 -7.97
C GLN A 326 -14.74 1.81 -8.11
N ASN A 327 -14.90 2.34 -9.33
CA ASN A 327 -15.74 3.51 -9.57
C ASN A 327 -17.19 3.17 -9.97
N LEU A 328 -17.45 1.94 -10.40
CA LEU A 328 -18.76 1.44 -10.84
C LEU A 328 -19.09 0.10 -10.17
N PRO A 329 -19.18 0.03 -8.82
CA PRO A 329 -19.39 -1.23 -8.11
C PRO A 329 -20.68 -1.95 -8.52
N GLY A 330 -21.73 -1.21 -8.87
CA GLY A 330 -23.00 -1.75 -9.38
C GLY A 330 -22.89 -2.43 -10.77
N LEU A 331 -21.80 -2.19 -11.50
CA LEU A 331 -21.51 -2.80 -12.80
C LEU A 331 -20.33 -3.77 -12.75
N ALA A 332 -19.83 -4.13 -11.56
CA ALA A 332 -18.74 -5.10 -11.42
C ALA A 332 -18.99 -6.42 -12.18
N PRO A 333 -20.21 -7.02 -12.19
CA PRO A 333 -20.48 -8.22 -12.99
C PRO A 333 -20.34 -8.03 -14.50
N ASP A 334 -20.67 -6.83 -15.01
CA ASP A 334 -20.51 -6.52 -16.44
C ASP A 334 -19.02 -6.32 -16.79
N VAL A 335 -18.23 -5.73 -15.88
CA VAL A 335 -16.77 -5.66 -16.00
C VAL A 335 -16.14 -7.06 -15.98
N ASP A 336 -16.59 -7.94 -15.08
CA ASP A 336 -16.08 -9.32 -14.99
C ASP A 336 -16.38 -10.13 -16.25
N ARG A 337 -17.57 -9.99 -16.84
CA ARG A 337 -17.92 -10.62 -18.13
C ARG A 337 -17.03 -10.11 -19.26
N PHE A 338 -16.79 -8.80 -19.31
CA PHE A 338 -15.91 -8.19 -20.31
C PHE A 338 -14.49 -8.77 -20.21
N VAL A 339 -13.92 -8.78 -19.00
CA VAL A 339 -12.57 -9.30 -18.74
C VAL A 339 -12.51 -10.81 -19.03
N PHE A 340 -13.52 -11.57 -18.59
CA PHE A 340 -13.60 -13.00 -18.88
C PHE A 340 -13.52 -13.26 -20.38
N MET A 341 -14.37 -12.61 -21.19
CA MET A 341 -14.36 -12.76 -22.65
C MET A 341 -13.00 -12.39 -23.27
N LEU A 342 -12.36 -11.33 -22.77
CA LEU A 342 -11.03 -10.94 -23.23
C LEU A 342 -10.00 -12.05 -23.00
N TYR A 343 -9.94 -12.61 -21.79
CA TYR A 343 -8.91 -13.57 -21.41
C TYR A 343 -9.19 -15.00 -21.88
N THR A 344 -10.45 -15.44 -21.93
CA THR A 344 -10.79 -16.85 -22.19
C THR A 344 -11.18 -17.12 -23.64
N LEU A 345 -11.64 -16.10 -24.37
CA LEU A 345 -12.10 -16.25 -25.75
C LEU A 345 -11.24 -15.43 -26.71
N CYS A 346 -11.11 -14.12 -26.48
CA CYS A 346 -10.44 -13.22 -27.42
C CYS A 346 -8.93 -13.52 -27.53
N ALA A 347 -8.19 -13.53 -26.39
CA ALA A 347 -6.75 -13.76 -26.40
C ALA A 347 -6.37 -15.15 -26.97
N PRO A 348 -7.00 -16.26 -26.55
CA PRO A 348 -6.66 -17.58 -27.08
C PRO A 348 -7.03 -17.73 -28.55
N CYS A 349 -8.14 -17.13 -29.01
CA CYS A 349 -8.50 -17.18 -30.43
C CYS A 349 -7.54 -16.37 -31.29
N LEU A 350 -7.05 -15.21 -30.82
CA LEU A 350 -6.02 -14.47 -31.55
C LEU A 350 -4.69 -15.23 -31.62
N LEU A 351 -4.28 -15.86 -30.51
CA LEU A 351 -3.09 -16.71 -30.51
C LEU A 351 -3.26 -17.92 -31.43
N GLY A 352 -4.44 -18.55 -31.40
CA GLY A 352 -4.82 -19.61 -32.33
C GLY A 352 -4.67 -19.14 -33.78
N LEU A 353 -5.23 -17.97 -34.12
CA LEU A 353 -5.16 -17.39 -35.47
C LEU A 353 -3.74 -17.23 -35.98
N VAL A 354 -2.83 -16.78 -35.11
CA VAL A 354 -1.45 -16.45 -35.50
C VAL A 354 -0.46 -17.60 -35.35
N ALA A 355 -0.87 -18.70 -34.71
CA ALA A 355 -0.09 -19.92 -34.58
C ALA A 355 -0.29 -20.89 -35.78
N PHE A 356 -1.14 -20.54 -36.74
CA PHE A 356 -1.37 -21.37 -37.93
C PHE A 356 -0.22 -21.29 -38.92
N GLN A 357 0.37 -22.46 -39.22
CA GLN A 357 1.26 -22.64 -40.36
C GLN A 357 0.44 -22.86 -41.62
N TYR A 358 0.49 -21.91 -42.54
CA TYR A 358 -0.12 -22.06 -43.84
C TYR A 358 0.84 -22.81 -44.77
N LYS A 359 0.39 -23.92 -45.35
CA LYS A 359 1.02 -24.48 -46.54
C LYS A 359 0.36 -23.89 -47.78
N HIS A 360 1.17 -23.35 -48.68
CA HIS A 360 0.71 -22.58 -49.85
C HIS A 360 0.03 -23.45 -50.94
N ASP A 361 0.15 -24.78 -50.85
CA ASP A 361 -0.27 -25.73 -51.89
C ASP A 361 -1.54 -26.53 -51.55
N MET A 362 -2.55 -25.89 -50.94
CA MET A 362 -3.89 -26.50 -50.84
C MET A 362 -4.60 -26.47 -52.19
N SER A 363 -4.18 -27.32 -53.13
CA SER A 363 -5.03 -27.66 -54.27
C SER A 363 -6.13 -28.60 -53.78
N LEU A 364 -7.34 -28.09 -53.56
CA LEU A 364 -8.54 -28.87 -53.26
C LEU A 364 -8.88 -29.81 -54.43
N SER A 365 -8.16 -30.92 -54.54
CA SER A 365 -8.47 -32.03 -55.45
C SER A 365 -8.93 -33.25 -54.65
N ALA A 366 -9.85 -33.07 -53.69
CA ALA A 366 -10.41 -34.18 -52.93
C ALA A 366 -11.60 -34.78 -53.70
N ALA A 367 -11.51 -36.08 -54.01
CA ALA A 367 -12.54 -36.83 -54.74
C ALA A 367 -13.69 -37.34 -53.84
N SER A 368 -13.58 -37.18 -52.51
CA SER A 368 -14.62 -37.57 -51.56
C SER A 368 -14.58 -36.78 -50.24
N LEU A 369 -15.73 -36.66 -49.56
CA LEU A 369 -15.86 -36.02 -48.23
C LEU A 369 -15.03 -36.75 -47.15
N GLY A 370 -14.76 -38.05 -47.35
CA GLY A 370 -13.93 -38.86 -46.45
C GLY A 370 -12.47 -38.41 -46.49
N ASP A 371 -11.92 -38.17 -47.67
CA ASP A 371 -10.53 -37.72 -47.83
C ASP A 371 -10.34 -36.30 -47.25
N LEU A 372 -11.37 -35.46 -47.34
CA LEU A 372 -11.37 -34.11 -46.78
C LEU A 372 -11.20 -34.08 -45.25
N LEU A 373 -11.77 -35.06 -44.53
CA LEU A 373 -11.69 -35.13 -43.07
C LEU A 373 -10.34 -35.66 -42.56
N TYR A 374 -9.59 -36.38 -43.39
CA TYR A 374 -8.23 -36.86 -43.07
C TYR A 374 -7.13 -35.93 -43.58
N ASP A 375 -7.48 -34.92 -44.37
CA ASP A 375 -6.55 -33.89 -44.81
C ASP A 375 -6.25 -32.92 -43.65
N PHE A 376 -5.04 -33.04 -43.10
CA PHE A 376 -4.57 -32.19 -42.01
C PHE A 376 -4.59 -30.71 -42.39
N ASP A 377 -4.37 -30.39 -43.68
CA ASP A 377 -4.36 -29.01 -44.15
C ASP A 377 -5.79 -28.42 -44.15
N PHE A 378 -6.80 -29.23 -44.50
CA PHE A 378 -8.20 -28.84 -44.35
C PHE A 378 -8.59 -28.62 -42.89
N LEU A 379 -8.16 -29.50 -41.97
CA LEU A 379 -8.42 -29.34 -40.54
C LEU A 379 -7.80 -28.03 -40.01
N LEU A 380 -6.55 -27.74 -40.38
CA LEU A 380 -5.88 -26.49 -40.00
C LEU A 380 -6.63 -25.27 -40.53
N TRP A 381 -7.05 -25.29 -41.79
CA TRP A 381 -7.88 -24.23 -42.36
C TRP A 381 -9.21 -24.05 -41.64
N ALA A 382 -9.91 -25.15 -41.33
CA ALA A 382 -11.18 -25.11 -40.61
C ALA A 382 -11.00 -24.55 -39.19
N LEU A 383 -9.93 -24.92 -38.49
CA LEU A 383 -9.60 -24.36 -37.19
C LEU A 383 -9.23 -22.88 -37.26
N HIS A 384 -8.53 -22.43 -38.32
CA HIS A 384 -8.28 -21.01 -38.55
C HIS A 384 -9.60 -20.25 -38.70
N ALA A 385 -10.48 -20.71 -39.59
CA ALA A 385 -11.79 -20.09 -39.81
C ALA A 385 -12.65 -20.06 -38.53
N PHE A 386 -12.59 -21.13 -37.73
CA PHE A 386 -13.23 -21.20 -36.42
C PHE A 386 -12.70 -20.14 -35.46
N HIS A 387 -11.38 -20.08 -35.25
CA HIS A 387 -10.78 -19.08 -34.36
C HIS A 387 -11.07 -17.65 -34.82
N THR A 388 -11.08 -17.38 -36.13
CA THR A 388 -11.41 -16.04 -36.66
C THR A 388 -12.83 -15.65 -36.30
N SER A 389 -13.76 -16.59 -36.50
CA SER A 389 -15.18 -16.38 -36.24
C SER A 389 -15.42 -16.12 -34.74
N VAL A 390 -14.84 -16.95 -33.87
CA VAL A 390 -14.96 -16.78 -32.41
C VAL A 390 -14.31 -15.48 -31.95
N PHE A 391 -13.14 -15.12 -32.48
CA PHE A 391 -12.46 -13.86 -32.15
C PHE A 391 -13.35 -12.65 -32.46
N PHE A 392 -13.86 -12.53 -33.69
CA PHE A 392 -14.69 -11.40 -34.08
C PHE A 392 -16.03 -11.35 -33.33
N LEU A 393 -16.69 -12.49 -33.13
CA LEU A 393 -17.92 -12.55 -32.33
C LEU A 393 -17.67 -12.11 -30.88
N THR A 394 -16.54 -12.52 -30.30
CA THR A 394 -16.14 -12.10 -28.94
C THR A 394 -15.87 -10.60 -28.89
N CYS A 395 -15.13 -10.05 -29.85
CA CYS A 395 -14.91 -8.60 -29.95
C CYS A 395 -16.23 -7.82 -30.05
N CYS A 396 -17.21 -8.33 -30.82
CA CYS A 396 -18.55 -7.75 -30.92
C CYS A 396 -19.31 -7.82 -29.60
N ALA A 397 -19.27 -8.96 -28.88
CA ALA A 397 -19.89 -9.11 -27.57
C ALA A 397 -19.26 -8.20 -26.51
N MET A 398 -17.93 -8.06 -26.53
CA MET A 398 -17.21 -7.10 -25.67
C MET A 398 -17.60 -5.66 -25.98
N ALA A 399 -17.68 -5.30 -27.27
CA ALA A 399 -18.14 -3.99 -27.71
C ALA A 399 -19.60 -3.73 -27.27
N TYR A 400 -20.47 -4.74 -27.30
CA TYR A 400 -21.85 -4.64 -26.81
C TYR A 400 -21.89 -4.28 -25.32
N ILE A 401 -21.18 -5.04 -24.46
CA ILE A 401 -21.12 -4.76 -23.03
C ILE A 401 -20.53 -3.37 -22.78
N TYR A 402 -19.42 -3.06 -23.43
CA TYR A 402 -18.76 -1.78 -23.24
C TYR A 402 -19.63 -0.60 -23.70
N GLY A 403 -20.21 -0.66 -24.90
CA GLY A 403 -20.96 0.45 -25.49
C GLY A 403 -22.31 0.72 -24.84
N LEU A 404 -23.01 -0.33 -24.41
CA LEU A 404 -24.36 -0.20 -23.87
C LEU A 404 -24.41 -0.14 -22.35
N ARG A 405 -23.41 -0.67 -21.65
CA ARG A 405 -23.40 -0.76 -20.18
C ARG A 405 -22.32 0.11 -19.57
N LEU A 406 -21.06 -0.14 -19.91
CA LEU A 406 -19.93 0.49 -19.23
C LEU A 406 -19.72 1.95 -19.67
N SER A 407 -19.70 2.23 -20.97
CA SER A 407 -19.41 3.58 -21.48
C SER A 407 -20.44 4.63 -21.05
N PRO A 408 -21.77 4.38 -21.10
CA PRO A 408 -22.75 5.33 -20.60
C PRO A 408 -22.58 5.62 -19.11
N ALA A 409 -22.29 4.59 -18.29
CA ALA A 409 -22.09 4.76 -16.86
C ALA A 409 -20.79 5.52 -16.53
N LEU A 410 -19.72 5.28 -17.29
CA LEU A 410 -18.48 6.05 -17.19
C LEU A 410 -18.72 7.52 -17.55
N ASP A 411 -19.51 7.79 -18.60
CA ASP A 411 -19.85 9.14 -19.02
C ASP A 411 -20.73 9.88 -17.99
N GLU A 412 -21.70 9.17 -17.39
CA GLU A 412 -22.60 9.68 -16.34
C GLU A 412 -21.83 10.06 -15.07
N LYS A 413 -20.83 9.25 -14.68
CA LYS A 413 -19.97 9.52 -13.53
C LYS A 413 -18.87 10.56 -13.82
N GLY A 414 -18.77 11.07 -15.04
CA GLY A 414 -17.72 12.02 -15.41
C GLY A 414 -16.32 11.40 -15.45
N LEU A 415 -16.22 10.07 -15.57
CA LEU A 415 -14.96 9.31 -15.60
C LEU A 415 -14.38 9.18 -17.02
N THR A 416 -15.06 9.72 -18.02
CA THR A 416 -14.60 9.77 -19.40
C THR A 416 -14.30 11.21 -19.79
N HIS A 417 -13.09 11.45 -20.29
CA HIS A 417 -12.73 12.74 -20.85
C HIS A 417 -13.70 13.14 -21.99
N PRO A 418 -14.22 14.38 -22.05
CA PRO A 418 -15.22 14.79 -23.04
C PRO A 418 -14.81 14.56 -24.50
N SER A 419 -13.54 14.72 -24.83
CA SER A 419 -13.01 14.48 -26.19
C SER A 419 -13.08 13.01 -26.63
N ASP A 420 -13.17 12.08 -25.68
CA ASP A 420 -13.09 10.64 -25.97
C ASP A 420 -14.48 10.03 -26.14
N LYS A 421 -15.51 10.71 -25.65
CA LYS A 421 -16.90 10.25 -25.74
C LYS A 421 -17.29 9.94 -27.20
N PHE A 422 -16.90 10.83 -28.12
CA PHE A 422 -17.16 10.64 -29.55
C PHE A 422 -16.43 9.39 -30.08
N TRP A 423 -15.12 9.28 -29.86
CA TRP A 423 -14.32 8.17 -30.38
C TRP A 423 -14.76 6.83 -29.80
N ARG A 424 -14.97 6.74 -28.49
CA ARG A 424 -15.43 5.52 -27.82
C ARG A 424 -16.79 5.07 -28.33
N ARG A 425 -17.74 6.00 -28.45
CA ARG A 425 -19.09 5.69 -28.94
C ARG A 425 -19.05 5.28 -30.40
N SER A 426 -18.43 6.07 -31.27
CA SER A 426 -18.32 5.79 -32.71
C SER A 426 -17.57 4.48 -32.98
N GLY A 427 -16.48 4.23 -32.26
CA GLY A 427 -15.73 2.97 -32.32
C GLY A 427 -16.59 1.77 -31.97
N THR A 428 -17.26 1.85 -30.83
CA THR A 428 -18.11 0.76 -30.35
C THR A 428 -19.27 0.46 -31.32
N TRP A 429 -19.93 1.50 -31.83
CA TRP A 429 -21.00 1.34 -32.82
C TRP A 429 -20.49 0.79 -34.15
N CYS A 430 -19.32 1.22 -34.62
CA CYS A 430 -18.70 0.64 -35.80
C CYS A 430 -18.45 -0.85 -35.63
N ILE A 431 -17.88 -1.31 -34.51
CA ILE A 431 -17.65 -2.74 -34.26
C ILE A 431 -18.98 -3.51 -34.30
N LEU A 432 -20.00 -3.01 -33.61
CA LEU A 432 -21.31 -3.66 -33.53
C LEU A 432 -21.99 -3.78 -34.91
N MET A 433 -21.83 -2.78 -35.77
CA MET A 433 -22.47 -2.76 -37.10
C MET A 433 -21.67 -3.52 -38.15
N LEU A 434 -20.34 -3.42 -38.08
CA LEU A 434 -19.46 -3.88 -39.16
C LEU A 434 -19.01 -5.32 -38.96
N THR A 435 -18.98 -5.82 -37.72
CA THR A 435 -18.66 -7.24 -37.46
C THR A 435 -19.69 -8.19 -38.10
N PRO A 436 -21.01 -7.98 -37.96
CA PRO A 436 -22.01 -8.82 -38.65
C PRO A 436 -21.86 -8.78 -40.17
N VAL A 437 -21.55 -7.61 -40.73
CA VAL A 437 -21.30 -7.44 -42.18
C VAL A 437 -20.06 -8.24 -42.61
N GLY A 438 -18.98 -8.18 -41.83
CA GLY A 438 -17.78 -8.98 -42.06
C GLY A 438 -18.04 -10.47 -42.02
N VAL A 439 -18.86 -10.95 -41.07
CA VAL A 439 -19.29 -12.36 -40.99
C VAL A 439 -20.04 -12.78 -42.26
N VAL A 440 -20.98 -11.96 -42.74
CA VAL A 440 -21.71 -12.24 -43.99
C VAL A 440 -20.75 -12.32 -45.18
N PHE A 441 -19.84 -11.36 -45.34
CA PHE A 441 -18.88 -11.40 -46.44
C PHE A 441 -17.92 -12.59 -46.35
N ARG A 442 -17.52 -12.99 -45.13
CA ARG A 442 -16.67 -14.16 -44.94
C ARG A 442 -17.39 -15.45 -45.30
N LEU A 443 -18.68 -15.59 -44.95
CA LEU A 443 -19.51 -16.71 -45.42
C LEU A 443 -19.64 -16.70 -46.94
N LEU A 444 -19.89 -15.54 -47.57
CA LEU A 444 -19.95 -15.44 -49.03
C LEU A 444 -18.60 -15.81 -49.68
N HIS A 445 -17.48 -15.41 -49.09
CA HIS A 445 -16.14 -15.77 -49.55
C HIS A 445 -15.88 -17.30 -49.50
N LEU A 446 -16.47 -18.01 -48.55
CA LEU A 446 -16.36 -19.47 -48.46
C LEU A 446 -17.14 -20.20 -49.58
N PHE A 447 -18.23 -19.61 -50.08
CA PHE A 447 -19.14 -20.28 -51.03
C PHE A 447 -19.13 -19.68 -52.44
N LEU A 448 -18.58 -18.48 -52.65
CA LEU A 448 -18.55 -17.76 -53.91
C LEU A 448 -17.11 -17.44 -54.31
N GLY A 449 -16.84 -17.40 -55.63
CA GLY A 449 -15.50 -17.19 -56.17
C GLY A 449 -14.79 -15.96 -55.61
N THR A 450 -13.51 -16.12 -55.26
CA THR A 450 -12.66 -15.13 -54.57
C THR A 450 -12.49 -13.81 -55.35
N SER A 451 -12.61 -13.85 -56.67
CA SER A 451 -12.42 -12.69 -57.55
C SER A 451 -13.43 -11.55 -57.36
N LEU A 452 -14.67 -11.87 -56.93
CA LEU A 452 -15.70 -10.83 -56.76
C LEU A 452 -15.64 -10.19 -55.37
N TRP A 453 -15.26 -10.97 -54.36
CA TRP A 453 -15.41 -10.61 -52.95
C TRP A 453 -14.10 -10.24 -52.27
N GLY A 454 -12.93 -10.63 -52.80
CA GLY A 454 -11.64 -10.40 -52.15
C GLY A 454 -11.35 -8.93 -51.85
N ILE A 455 -11.63 -8.01 -52.79
CA ILE A 455 -11.41 -6.57 -52.59
C ILE A 455 -12.36 -6.00 -51.52
N LEU A 456 -13.65 -6.37 -51.56
CA LEU A 456 -14.63 -5.94 -50.55
C LEU A 456 -14.25 -6.49 -49.18
N LEU A 457 -13.84 -7.76 -49.11
CA LEU A 457 -13.40 -8.40 -47.88
C LEU A 457 -12.15 -7.73 -47.33
N VAL A 458 -11.20 -7.32 -48.17
CA VAL A 458 -9.98 -6.61 -47.74
C VAL A 458 -10.32 -5.21 -47.23
N LEU A 459 -11.19 -4.48 -47.93
CA LEU A 459 -11.67 -3.18 -47.47
C LEU A 459 -12.40 -3.29 -46.13
N VAL A 460 -13.21 -4.34 -45.96
CA VAL A 460 -13.92 -4.60 -44.71
C VAL A 460 -12.94 -5.07 -43.65
N GLU A 461 -12.20 -6.15 -43.84
CA GLU A 461 -11.30 -6.74 -42.84
C GLU A 461 -10.16 -5.79 -42.45
N VAL A 462 -9.38 -5.27 -43.40
CA VAL A 462 -8.23 -4.41 -43.08
C VAL A 462 -8.68 -3.06 -42.55
N ALA A 463 -9.66 -2.39 -43.18
CA ALA A 463 -10.08 -1.08 -42.69
C ALA A 463 -10.83 -1.18 -41.36
N LEU A 464 -11.62 -2.24 -41.12
CA LEU A 464 -12.29 -2.44 -39.82
C LEU A 464 -11.33 -2.78 -38.71
N ILE A 465 -10.41 -3.72 -38.95
CA ILE A 465 -9.39 -4.06 -37.94
C ILE A 465 -8.56 -2.81 -37.66
N GLN A 466 -8.15 -2.05 -38.69
CA GLN A 466 -7.33 -0.87 -38.49
C GLN A 466 -8.09 0.24 -37.76
N PHE A 467 -9.35 0.49 -38.13
CA PHE A 467 -10.20 1.44 -37.43
C PHE A 467 -10.41 1.02 -35.98
N PHE A 468 -10.64 -0.27 -35.72
CA PHE A 468 -10.78 -0.82 -34.39
C PHE A 468 -9.51 -0.61 -33.55
N VAL A 469 -8.34 -0.95 -34.09
CA VAL A 469 -7.05 -0.79 -33.41
C VAL A 469 -6.82 0.69 -33.09
N ILE A 470 -7.07 1.60 -34.03
CA ILE A 470 -6.89 3.05 -33.80
C ILE A 470 -7.84 3.58 -32.75
N VAL A 471 -9.14 3.29 -32.85
CA VAL A 471 -10.14 3.85 -31.93
C VAL A 471 -9.99 3.28 -30.53
N THR A 472 -9.74 1.98 -30.41
CA THR A 472 -9.43 1.36 -29.12
C THR A 472 -8.15 1.96 -28.53
N PHE A 473 -7.09 2.12 -29.33
CA PHE A 473 -5.85 2.75 -28.88
C PHE A 473 -6.09 4.17 -28.36
N LEU A 474 -6.74 5.03 -29.14
CA LEU A 474 -6.98 6.42 -28.76
C LEU A 474 -7.83 6.54 -27.48
N GLY A 475 -8.89 5.73 -27.37
CA GLY A 475 -9.76 5.75 -26.20
C GLY A 475 -9.09 5.20 -24.93
N VAL A 476 -8.21 4.22 -25.07
CA VAL A 476 -7.54 3.56 -23.94
C VAL A 476 -6.26 4.28 -23.55
N ALA A 477 -5.50 4.82 -24.49
CA ALA A 477 -4.25 5.53 -24.22
C ALA A 477 -4.47 6.74 -23.32
N ARG A 478 -5.52 7.54 -23.57
CA ARG A 478 -5.82 8.69 -22.69
C ARG A 478 -6.27 8.23 -21.30
N LEU A 479 -7.10 7.18 -21.19
CA LEU A 479 -7.44 6.59 -19.89
C LEU A 479 -6.18 6.14 -19.14
N MET A 480 -5.23 5.49 -19.83
CA MET A 480 -3.97 5.07 -19.21
C MET A 480 -3.11 6.27 -18.79
N MET A 481 -3.07 7.34 -19.59
CA MET A 481 -2.40 8.59 -19.20
C MET A 481 -3.04 9.20 -17.95
N GLU A 482 -4.36 9.23 -17.85
CA GLU A 482 -5.07 9.71 -16.66
C GLU A 482 -4.77 8.84 -15.44
N LEU A 483 -4.79 7.51 -15.59
CA LEU A 483 -4.41 6.59 -14.52
C LEU A 483 -2.96 6.74 -14.09
N ASP A 484 -2.04 7.00 -15.04
CA ASP A 484 -0.63 7.23 -14.72
C ASP A 484 -0.40 8.57 -14.02
N LEU A 485 -1.25 9.57 -14.27
CA LEU A 485 -1.21 10.85 -13.55
C LEU A 485 -1.72 10.72 -12.11
N VAL A 486 -2.75 9.90 -11.89
CA VAL A 486 -3.37 9.72 -10.57
C VAL A 486 -2.62 8.70 -9.72
N GLU A 487 -2.18 7.59 -10.32
CA GLU A 487 -1.56 6.45 -9.66
C GLU A 487 -0.42 5.90 -10.52
N PRO A 488 0.74 6.59 -10.61
CA PRO A 488 1.86 6.14 -11.42
C PRO A 488 2.37 4.78 -10.92
N MET A 489 2.41 3.75 -11.79
CA MET A 489 2.97 2.44 -11.41
C MET A 489 4.49 2.46 -11.27
N LEU A 490 5.14 3.21 -12.17
CA LEU A 490 6.59 3.33 -12.32
C LEU A 490 6.85 4.71 -12.92
N ASP A 491 7.83 5.44 -12.39
CA ASP A 491 8.31 6.65 -13.06
C ASP A 491 8.91 6.24 -14.41
N LEU A 492 8.56 6.97 -15.49
CA LEU A 492 9.12 6.73 -16.81
C LEU A 492 10.64 6.86 -16.79
N VAL A 493 11.20 7.72 -15.93
CA VAL A 493 12.64 7.85 -15.74
C VAL A 493 13.22 6.55 -15.16
N GLU A 494 12.59 5.97 -14.15
CA GLU A 494 13.01 4.70 -13.56
C GLU A 494 12.87 3.54 -14.54
N LEU A 495 11.75 3.46 -15.27
CA LEU A 495 11.57 2.46 -16.31
C LEU A 495 12.61 2.61 -17.41
N THR A 496 12.87 3.83 -17.88
CA THR A 496 13.88 4.10 -18.90
C THR A 496 15.27 3.70 -18.39
N GLN A 497 15.57 3.96 -17.11
CA GLN A 497 16.80 3.49 -16.48
C GLN A 497 16.86 1.97 -16.36
N VAL A 498 15.76 1.29 -15.99
CA VAL A 498 15.68 -0.17 -15.90
C VAL A 498 15.82 -0.79 -17.29
N LEU A 499 15.16 -0.24 -18.30
CA LEU A 499 15.26 -0.68 -19.69
C LEU A 499 16.64 -0.41 -20.28
N LEU A 500 17.24 0.76 -20.05
CA LEU A 500 18.62 1.04 -20.44
C LEU A 500 19.61 0.13 -19.71
N ARG A 501 19.36 -0.21 -18.43
CA ARG A 501 20.17 -1.15 -17.68
C ARG A 501 19.98 -2.58 -18.16
N THR A 502 18.77 -3.02 -18.50
CA THR A 502 18.51 -4.39 -18.98
C THR A 502 18.87 -4.60 -20.44
N LEU A 503 18.57 -3.64 -21.33
CA LEU A 503 19.07 -3.61 -22.71
C LEU A 503 20.58 -3.40 -22.73
N GLY A 504 21.09 -2.52 -21.86
CA GLY A 504 22.51 -2.36 -21.62
C GLY A 504 23.13 -3.66 -21.13
N LEU A 505 22.50 -4.39 -20.20
CA LEU A 505 22.96 -5.70 -19.71
C LEU A 505 22.81 -6.78 -20.77
N ALA A 506 21.79 -6.76 -21.63
CA ALA A 506 21.61 -7.74 -22.71
C ALA A 506 22.61 -7.50 -23.84
N ALA A 507 22.86 -6.24 -24.20
CA ALA A 507 23.93 -5.84 -25.12
C ALA A 507 25.30 -6.13 -24.49
N LEU A 508 25.47 -5.85 -23.20
CA LEU A 508 26.69 -6.16 -22.45
C LEU A 508 26.86 -7.67 -22.30
N LEU A 509 25.82 -8.49 -22.13
CA LEU A 509 25.91 -9.96 -22.10
C LEU A 509 26.20 -10.52 -23.50
N GLY A 510 25.63 -9.92 -24.55
CA GLY A 510 26.02 -10.19 -25.94
C GLY A 510 27.48 -9.82 -26.24
N VAL A 511 28.02 -8.78 -25.58
CA VAL A 511 29.43 -8.34 -25.71
C VAL A 511 30.36 -9.06 -24.71
N LEU A 512 29.88 -9.48 -23.54
CA LEU A 512 30.62 -10.21 -22.50
C LEU A 512 30.72 -11.70 -22.82
N GLN A 513 29.93 -12.18 -23.79
CA GLN A 513 30.25 -13.41 -24.51
C GLN A 513 31.54 -13.26 -25.35
N THR A 514 32.15 -12.06 -25.41
CA THR A 514 33.44 -11.84 -26.07
C THR A 514 34.62 -11.34 -25.23
N GLN A 515 34.51 -10.70 -24.06
CA GLN A 515 35.71 -10.33 -23.26
C GLN A 515 35.46 -10.17 -21.74
N ALA A 516 36.40 -10.66 -20.92
CA ALA A 516 36.44 -10.51 -19.46
C ALA A 516 37.13 -9.20 -19.04
N VAL A 517 36.52 -8.38 -18.16
CA VAL A 517 37.16 -7.16 -17.62
C VAL A 517 36.84 -6.95 -16.14
N THR A 518 37.89 -6.70 -15.36
CA THR A 518 37.92 -6.18 -13.97
C THR A 518 37.85 -4.65 -13.94
N VAL A 519 37.10 -4.09 -12.98
CA VAL A 519 36.85 -2.63 -12.86
C VAL A 519 38.12 -1.87 -12.43
N MET A 520 38.54 -0.86 -13.21
CA MET A 520 39.62 0.09 -12.89
C MET A 520 39.09 1.46 -12.42
N CYS A 521 39.87 2.16 -11.59
CA CYS A 521 39.61 3.54 -11.18
C CYS A 521 39.57 4.47 -12.40
N GLN A 522 38.47 5.23 -12.60
CA GLN A 522 38.27 6.13 -13.75
C GLN A 522 39.32 7.24 -13.90
N ARG A 523 40.10 7.54 -12.85
CA ARG A 523 41.19 8.54 -12.89
C ARG A 523 42.52 7.94 -13.34
N PHE A 524 42.59 6.62 -13.45
CA PHE A 524 43.74 5.86 -13.91
C PHE A 524 43.63 5.67 -15.43
N GLY A 525 44.14 6.63 -16.19
CA GLY A 525 44.20 6.56 -17.63
C GLY A 525 45.02 7.70 -18.23
N PRO A 526 45.72 7.46 -19.35
CA PRO A 526 46.40 8.53 -20.07
C PRO A 526 45.38 9.56 -20.57
N ASP A 527 45.68 10.84 -20.40
CA ASP A 527 44.90 11.90 -21.05
C ASP A 527 45.26 11.89 -22.54
N PRO A 528 44.31 11.71 -23.47
CA PRO A 528 44.64 11.66 -24.90
C PRO A 528 45.23 12.98 -25.42
N ASN A 529 45.14 14.09 -24.68
CA ASN A 529 45.67 15.39 -25.08
C ASN A 529 46.95 15.80 -24.34
N VAL A 530 47.45 14.99 -23.39
CA VAL A 530 48.67 15.30 -22.62
C VAL A 530 49.43 14.00 -22.37
N ASN A 531 50.71 13.97 -22.76
CA ASN A 531 51.61 12.81 -22.61
C ASN A 531 51.98 12.49 -21.14
N ASP A 532 51.16 12.89 -20.17
CA ASP A 532 51.44 12.78 -18.74
C ASP A 532 50.24 12.25 -17.95
N ASN A 533 50.50 11.34 -16.99
CA ASN A 533 49.45 10.69 -16.21
C ASN A 533 48.72 11.72 -15.33
N ARG A 534 47.38 11.78 -15.43
CA ARG A 534 46.50 12.68 -14.64
C ARG A 534 46.72 12.62 -13.13
N MET A 535 47.25 11.51 -12.62
CA MET A 535 47.57 11.31 -11.21
C MET A 535 48.61 12.32 -10.68
N LYS A 536 49.53 12.83 -11.52
CA LYS A 536 50.52 13.82 -11.09
C LYS A 536 49.90 15.16 -10.66
N ALA A 537 48.73 15.50 -11.19
CA ALA A 537 48.02 16.74 -10.86
C ALA A 537 47.39 16.73 -9.45
N LEU A 538 47.26 15.54 -8.83
CA LEU A 538 46.67 15.40 -7.50
C LEU A 538 47.68 15.58 -6.34
N GLY A 539 48.95 15.86 -6.67
CA GLY A 539 50.03 16.10 -5.71
C GLY A 539 51.14 15.06 -5.77
N GLU A 540 52.27 15.34 -5.11
CA GLU A 540 53.46 14.46 -5.10
C GLU A 540 53.16 13.05 -4.60
N GLU A 541 52.21 12.91 -3.65
CA GLU A 541 51.82 11.61 -3.10
C GLU A 541 51.17 10.65 -4.11
N PHE A 542 50.62 11.18 -5.21
CA PHE A 542 49.97 10.39 -6.25
C PHE A 542 50.91 10.05 -7.42
N GLN A 543 52.12 10.62 -7.48
CA GLN A 543 53.05 10.45 -8.60
C GLN A 543 53.63 9.02 -8.70
N ASN A 544 53.74 8.33 -7.57
CA ASN A 544 54.36 6.99 -7.49
C ASN A 544 53.34 5.84 -7.48
N ILE A 545 52.04 6.13 -7.65
CA ILE A 545 51.01 5.10 -7.67
C ILE A 545 50.97 4.49 -9.07
N SER A 546 51.55 3.31 -9.23
CA SER A 546 51.55 2.54 -10.49
C SER A 546 50.44 1.49 -10.57
N ASP A 547 49.70 1.27 -9.48
CA ASP A 547 48.66 0.26 -9.33
C ASP A 547 47.32 0.94 -8.99
N PRO A 548 46.27 0.76 -9.81
CA PRO A 548 44.95 1.36 -9.60
C PRO A 548 44.35 1.04 -8.23
N THR A 549 44.69 -0.12 -7.65
CA THR A 549 44.14 -0.57 -6.36
C THR A 549 44.72 0.20 -5.17
N LYS A 550 45.88 0.83 -5.33
CA LYS A 550 46.55 1.62 -4.27
C LYS A 550 46.10 3.09 -4.24
N CYS A 551 45.33 3.53 -5.23
CA CYS A 551 44.85 4.91 -5.34
C CYS A 551 43.86 5.29 -4.22
N VAL A 552 42.97 4.37 -3.84
CA VAL A 552 41.89 4.63 -2.86
C VAL A 552 42.47 5.03 -1.50
N THR A 553 43.48 4.31 -1.04
CA THR A 553 44.08 4.51 0.28
C THR A 553 44.77 5.88 0.41
N GLN A 554 45.19 6.49 -0.70
CA GLN A 554 45.80 7.83 -0.70
C GLN A 554 44.77 8.95 -0.85
N CYS A 555 43.63 8.71 -1.50
CA CYS A 555 42.53 9.68 -1.51
C CYS A 555 41.99 9.93 -0.10
N ASP A 556 41.81 8.86 0.70
CA ASP A 556 41.30 8.97 2.07
C ASP A 556 42.24 9.73 3.00
N LYS A 557 43.56 9.65 2.76
CA LYS A 557 44.56 10.43 3.50
C LYS A 557 44.60 11.90 3.07
N ALA A 558 44.46 12.16 1.78
CA ALA A 558 44.58 13.51 1.22
C ALA A 558 43.36 14.39 1.53
N TYR A 559 42.18 13.79 1.73
CA TYR A 559 40.92 14.51 1.93
C TYR A 559 40.12 14.01 3.15
N PRO A 560 40.60 14.24 4.39
CA PRO A 560 39.84 13.88 5.57
C PRO A 560 38.58 14.75 5.66
N ALA A 561 37.41 14.11 5.73
CA ALA A 561 36.12 14.80 5.79
C ALA A 561 36.05 15.73 7.02
N LYS A 562 35.99 17.04 6.79
CA LYS A 562 35.66 18.03 7.82
C LYS A 562 34.21 18.48 7.66
N VAL A 563 33.39 18.18 8.67
CA VAL A 563 32.05 18.76 8.82
C VAL A 563 32.22 20.11 9.54
N SER A 564 31.92 21.21 8.85
CA SER A 564 31.95 22.54 9.47
C SER A 564 30.61 22.85 10.15
N LYS A 565 30.64 22.89 11.49
CA LYS A 565 29.67 23.63 12.31
C LYS A 565 29.97 25.12 12.16
N ASP A 566 29.05 25.88 11.58
CA ASP A 566 28.77 27.28 11.92
C ASP A 566 27.70 27.82 10.96
N THR A 567 26.51 28.09 11.50
CA THR A 567 25.57 29.19 11.17
C THR A 567 24.20 28.81 11.75
N VAL A 568 23.67 29.57 12.72
CA VAL A 568 22.29 30.10 12.76
C VAL A 568 22.13 30.89 14.07
N ALA A 569 22.08 32.21 13.97
CA ALA A 569 21.50 33.09 14.97
C ALA A 569 20.56 34.07 14.26
N LEU A 570 19.48 34.43 14.96
CA LEU A 570 18.30 35.22 14.56
C LEU A 570 17.21 34.47 13.77
N ALA A 571 16.22 33.96 14.52
CA ALA A 571 14.84 33.86 14.04
C ALA A 571 13.87 34.41 15.10
N SER A 572 12.86 35.13 14.61
CA SER A 572 11.74 35.72 15.37
C SER A 572 11.02 34.70 16.27
N LYS A 573 10.39 35.18 17.34
CA LYS A 573 9.66 34.38 18.36
C LYS A 573 8.90 33.18 17.73
N PRO A 574 9.26 31.93 18.09
CA PRO A 574 8.74 30.69 17.47
C PRO A 574 7.27 30.38 17.79
N GLU A 575 6.64 31.12 18.70
CA GLU A 575 5.31 30.82 19.25
C GLU A 575 4.16 30.87 18.22
N ARG A 576 4.36 31.53 17.06
CA ARG A 576 3.35 31.62 15.98
C ARG A 576 3.46 30.53 14.90
N ALA A 577 4.45 29.65 14.95
CA ALA A 577 4.71 28.71 13.85
C ALA A 577 3.86 27.42 13.93
N ILE A 578 3.54 26.93 15.14
CA ILE A 578 2.78 25.67 15.30
C ILE A 578 1.32 25.79 14.86
N PRO A 579 0.54 26.82 15.26
CA PRO A 579 -0.83 26.99 14.77
C PRO A 579 -0.90 27.03 13.25
N LYS A 580 0.09 27.66 12.59
CA LYS A 580 0.17 27.69 11.13
C LYS A 580 0.35 26.31 10.52
N LEU A 581 1.23 25.46 11.07
CA LEU A 581 1.41 24.09 10.58
C LEU A 581 0.15 23.23 10.79
N ILE A 582 -0.55 23.45 11.90
CA ILE A 582 -1.84 22.81 12.17
C ILE A 582 -2.87 23.24 11.11
N ASP A 583 -3.05 24.55 10.91
CA ASP A 583 -3.98 25.10 9.92
C ASP A 583 -3.66 24.63 8.49
N GLU A 584 -2.38 24.64 8.11
CA GLU A 584 -1.91 24.13 6.82
C GLU A 584 -2.29 22.64 6.65
N HIS A 585 -2.17 21.82 7.69
CA HIS A 585 -2.56 20.40 7.62
C HIS A 585 -4.07 20.18 7.59
N LEU A 586 -4.83 20.99 8.32
CA LEU A 586 -6.29 20.93 8.28
C LEU A 586 -6.85 21.33 6.90
N GLN A 587 -6.14 22.21 6.18
CA GLN A 587 -6.49 22.62 4.81
C GLN A 587 -5.97 21.66 3.74
N ASP A 588 -4.74 21.17 3.90
CA ASP A 588 -4.06 20.31 2.94
C ASP A 588 -3.34 19.15 3.64
N ARG A 589 -3.76 17.92 3.33
CA ARG A 589 -3.13 16.72 3.87
C ARG A 589 -1.70 16.51 3.36
N CYS A 590 -1.37 17.09 2.21
CA CYS A 590 -0.01 17.08 1.66
C CYS A 590 0.89 18.11 2.35
N SER A 591 0.42 18.79 3.40
CA SER A 591 1.20 19.78 4.13
C SER A 591 2.48 19.20 4.70
N THR A 592 3.31 20.09 5.25
CA THR A 592 4.54 19.73 5.95
C THR A 592 4.33 18.63 7.00
N LEU A 593 3.28 18.71 7.82
CA LEU A 593 3.00 17.67 8.83
C LEU A 593 2.58 16.34 8.21
N GLY A 594 1.81 16.37 7.12
CA GLY A 594 1.42 15.15 6.42
C GLY A 594 2.62 14.42 5.82
N ARG A 595 3.50 15.15 5.12
CA ARG A 595 4.74 14.58 4.56
C ARG A 595 5.68 14.06 5.65
N MET A 596 5.79 14.76 6.79
CA MET A 596 6.55 14.25 7.94
C MET A 596 5.93 12.96 8.49
N ALA A 597 4.62 12.88 8.61
CA ALA A 597 3.92 11.69 9.07
C ALA A 597 4.12 10.49 8.12
N ASP A 598 4.13 10.72 6.80
CA ASP A 598 4.40 9.68 5.81
C ASP A 598 5.84 9.18 5.88
N ALA A 599 6.82 10.09 6.03
CA ALA A 599 8.22 9.72 6.23
C ALA A 599 8.43 8.90 7.53
N LEU A 600 7.78 9.32 8.62
CA LEU A 600 7.79 8.59 9.90
C LEU A 600 7.15 7.21 9.78
N ARG A 601 6.02 7.09 9.06
CA ARG A 601 5.38 5.79 8.79
C ARG A 601 6.30 4.87 8.04
N HIS A 602 6.89 5.37 6.95
CA HIS A 602 7.80 4.58 6.13
C HIS A 602 8.96 4.07 6.99
N ALA A 603 9.65 4.95 7.71
CA ALA A 603 10.77 4.58 8.57
C ALA A 603 10.36 3.61 9.69
N ALA A 604 9.19 3.78 10.31
CA ALA A 604 8.68 2.84 11.32
C ALA A 604 8.43 1.46 10.72
N CYS A 605 7.88 1.37 9.51
CA CYS A 605 7.67 0.09 8.82
C CYS A 605 8.99 -0.59 8.43
N GLU A 606 10.00 0.18 7.99
CA GLU A 606 11.34 -0.37 7.74
C GLU A 606 11.93 -0.94 9.04
N LEU A 607 11.89 -0.18 10.14
CA LEU A 607 12.42 -0.64 11.43
C LEU A 607 11.71 -1.90 11.95
N LEU A 608 10.37 -1.93 11.89
CA LEU A 608 9.57 -3.10 12.31
C LEU A 608 9.95 -4.35 11.50
N ARG A 609 10.14 -4.20 10.19
CA ARG A 609 10.50 -5.32 9.32
C ARG A 609 11.96 -5.76 9.52
N ASP A 610 12.88 -4.82 9.63
CA ASP A 610 14.32 -5.09 9.67
C ASP A 610 14.75 -5.62 11.04
N ASP A 611 14.10 -5.20 12.13
CA ASP A 611 14.33 -5.69 13.50
C ASP A 611 13.17 -6.59 13.99
N LYS A 612 12.66 -7.43 13.08
CA LYS A 612 11.50 -8.29 13.35
C LYS A 612 11.69 -9.17 14.58
N GLU A 613 12.89 -9.70 14.82
CA GLU A 613 13.16 -10.57 15.98
C GLU A 613 12.93 -9.86 17.32
N PHE A 614 13.21 -8.55 17.38
CA PHE A 614 12.93 -7.73 18.55
C PHE A 614 11.44 -7.44 18.70
N PHE A 615 10.73 -7.08 17.63
CA PHE A 615 9.32 -6.66 17.72
C PHE A 615 8.30 -7.81 17.75
N LEU A 616 8.60 -8.93 17.09
CA LEU A 616 7.68 -10.06 16.94
C LEU A 616 7.15 -10.62 18.28
N PRO A 617 7.95 -10.75 19.37
CA PRO A 617 7.45 -11.22 20.66
C PRO A 617 6.37 -10.34 21.28
N PHE A 618 6.29 -9.07 20.87
CA PHE A 618 5.32 -8.09 21.37
C PHE A 618 4.10 -7.94 20.44
N PHE A 619 4.11 -8.63 19.30
CA PHE A 619 3.00 -8.59 18.35
C PHE A 619 1.87 -9.53 18.77
N HIS A 620 0.77 -8.92 19.18
CA HIS A 620 -0.47 -9.61 19.49
C HIS A 620 -1.58 -9.02 18.62
N PRO A 621 -1.90 -9.64 17.47
CA PRO A 621 -2.93 -9.11 16.58
C PRO A 621 -4.24 -9.04 17.37
N VAL A 622 -4.80 -7.83 17.49
CA VAL A 622 -6.15 -7.66 18.03
C VAL A 622 -7.07 -8.38 17.04
N TYR A 623 -7.78 -9.38 17.54
CA TYR A 623 -8.65 -10.22 16.73
C TYR A 623 -9.73 -9.34 16.09
N LEU A 624 -9.61 -9.05 14.79
CA LEU A 624 -10.72 -8.51 14.02
C LEU A 624 -11.71 -9.67 13.81
N PRO A 625 -12.94 -9.61 14.37
CA PRO A 625 -13.88 -10.73 14.38
C PRO A 625 -14.18 -11.29 12.98
N ASP A 626 -14.04 -10.47 11.95
CA ASP A 626 -14.46 -10.79 10.58
C ASP A 626 -13.34 -11.38 9.69
N ALA A 627 -12.08 -11.42 10.14
CA ALA A 627 -10.95 -11.79 9.27
C ALA A 627 -10.67 -13.30 9.19
N GLY A 628 -11.31 -14.14 10.01
CA GLY A 628 -11.20 -15.61 10.01
C GLY A 628 -9.82 -16.17 10.44
N THR A 629 -8.74 -15.44 10.23
CA THR A 629 -7.37 -15.72 10.70
C THR A 629 -6.68 -14.41 11.07
N PRO A 630 -6.06 -14.30 12.25
CA PRO A 630 -5.31 -13.11 12.63
C PRO A 630 -4.19 -12.83 11.61
N PRO A 631 -3.92 -11.56 11.26
CA PRO A 631 -2.87 -11.23 10.31
C PRO A 631 -1.51 -11.73 10.85
N THR A 632 -0.68 -12.25 9.95
CA THR A 632 0.72 -12.52 10.26
C THR A 632 1.44 -11.19 10.48
N TYR A 633 2.52 -11.19 11.27
CA TYR A 633 3.35 -10.01 11.52
C TYR A 633 3.72 -9.28 10.23
N ASP A 634 4.24 -10.02 9.24
CA ASP A 634 4.68 -9.44 7.96
C ASP A 634 3.52 -8.79 7.19
N ARG A 635 2.33 -9.42 7.23
CA ARG A 635 1.14 -8.86 6.60
C ARG A 635 0.65 -7.62 7.33
N TRP A 636 0.72 -7.60 8.65
CA TRP A 636 0.38 -6.43 9.45
C TRP A 636 1.32 -5.25 9.15
N VAL A 637 2.65 -5.47 9.11
CA VAL A 637 3.62 -4.43 8.74
C VAL A 637 3.38 -3.91 7.31
N GLU A 638 3.06 -4.79 6.36
CA GLU A 638 2.74 -4.37 4.99
C GLU A 638 1.43 -3.59 4.91
N SER A 639 0.40 -3.99 5.66
CA SER A 639 -0.85 -3.21 5.78
C SER A 639 -0.62 -1.84 6.43
N LEU A 640 0.28 -1.76 7.43
CA LEU A 640 0.65 -0.52 8.13
C LEU A 640 1.26 0.52 7.20
N ARG A 641 2.01 0.10 6.18
CA ARG A 641 2.51 1.03 5.14
C ARG A 641 1.40 1.73 4.38
N GLY A 642 0.30 1.02 4.15
CA GLY A 642 -0.88 1.56 3.49
C GLY A 642 -1.68 2.43 4.46
N SER A 643 -2.60 1.80 5.18
CA SER A 643 -3.62 2.50 5.97
C SER A 643 -4.02 1.80 7.26
N GLU A 644 -3.32 0.73 7.66
CA GLU A 644 -3.61 0.07 8.93
C GLU A 644 -3.37 1.02 10.11
N GLU A 645 -4.12 0.82 11.18
CA GLU A 645 -3.95 1.58 12.41
C GLU A 645 -2.63 1.18 13.09
N GLY A 646 -1.86 2.19 13.49
CA GLY A 646 -0.69 1.98 14.31
C GLY A 646 -1.09 1.69 15.76
N ASP A 647 -0.37 0.77 16.39
CA ASP A 647 -0.58 0.39 17.78
C ASP A 647 0.64 0.70 18.66
N GLU A 648 0.70 0.16 19.87
CA GLU A 648 1.80 0.37 20.80
C GLU A 648 3.18 -0.04 20.23
N LEU A 649 3.25 -0.98 19.28
CA LEU A 649 4.51 -1.33 18.61
C LEU A 649 4.99 -0.19 17.71
N VAL A 650 4.06 0.50 17.06
CA VAL A 650 4.38 1.66 16.25
C VAL A 650 4.86 2.81 17.13
N ILE A 651 4.29 3.00 18.32
CA ILE A 651 4.81 3.98 19.29
C ILE A 651 6.22 3.62 19.73
N LEU A 652 6.47 2.34 20.03
CA LEU A 652 7.80 1.86 20.40
C LEU A 652 8.82 2.10 19.28
N ALA A 653 8.46 1.78 18.03
CA ALA A 653 9.30 2.04 16.86
C ALA A 653 9.55 3.54 16.66
N LEU A 654 8.52 4.39 16.79
CA LEU A 654 8.66 5.85 16.71
C LEU A 654 9.53 6.42 17.83
N ALA A 655 9.37 5.91 19.05
CA ALA A 655 10.18 6.28 20.21
C ALA A 655 11.67 5.94 20.00
N MET A 656 11.96 4.76 19.44
CA MET A 656 13.31 4.35 19.05
C MET A 656 13.89 5.23 17.93
N LEU A 657 13.13 5.44 16.85
CA LEU A 657 13.56 6.24 15.71
C LEU A 657 13.82 7.70 16.08
N CYS A 658 12.98 8.24 16.96
CA CYS A 658 13.02 9.65 17.33
C CYS A 658 13.88 9.94 18.57
N GLY A 659 14.45 8.91 19.20
CA GLY A 659 15.20 9.06 20.45
C GLY A 659 14.40 9.76 21.55
N MET A 660 13.12 9.38 21.71
CA MET A 660 12.18 10.05 22.62
C MET A 660 11.47 9.07 23.53
N ALA A 661 11.08 9.54 24.72
CA ALA A 661 10.13 8.84 25.57
C ALA A 661 8.70 9.32 25.26
N VAL A 662 7.75 8.39 25.23
CA VAL A 662 6.33 8.69 25.05
C VAL A 662 5.56 8.26 26.29
N GLN A 663 4.77 9.16 26.86
CA GLN A 663 3.81 8.90 27.93
C GLN A 663 2.40 8.90 27.33
N PRO A 664 1.79 7.73 27.09
CA PRO A 664 0.40 7.65 26.70
C PRO A 664 -0.51 8.06 27.86
N VAL A 665 -1.56 8.80 27.55
CA VAL A 665 -2.63 9.20 28.48
C VAL A 665 -3.93 8.62 27.93
N GLN A 666 -4.39 7.49 28.49
CA GLN A 666 -5.58 6.81 27.98
C GLN A 666 -6.88 7.43 28.48
N LYS A 667 -7.85 7.64 27.58
CA LYS A 667 -9.19 8.15 27.89
C LYS A 667 -9.92 7.29 28.93
N SER A 668 -9.63 5.98 28.96
CA SER A 668 -10.15 5.04 29.97
C SER A 668 -9.76 5.38 31.41
N GLY A 669 -8.83 6.32 31.61
CA GLY A 669 -8.27 6.66 32.92
C GLY A 669 -7.19 5.68 33.37
N TYR A 670 -6.86 4.67 32.56
CA TYR A 670 -5.78 3.75 32.87
C TYR A 670 -4.41 4.43 32.70
N ARG A 671 -3.51 4.20 33.66
CA ARG A 671 -2.15 4.70 33.61
C ARG A 671 -1.29 3.73 32.83
N VAL A 672 -0.77 4.19 31.69
CA VAL A 672 0.13 3.41 30.86
C VAL A 672 1.58 3.72 31.25
N PRO A 673 2.48 2.72 31.33
CA PRO A 673 3.90 2.96 31.47
C PRO A 673 4.44 3.94 30.43
N VAL A 674 5.47 4.71 30.80
CA VAL A 674 6.25 5.47 29.81
C VAL A 674 6.92 4.47 28.86
N MET A 675 6.74 4.68 27.57
CA MET A 675 7.49 3.98 26.52
C MET A 675 8.80 4.72 26.30
N ASP A 676 9.86 4.21 26.92
CA ASP A 676 11.20 4.81 26.87
C ASP A 676 12.26 3.78 26.46
N PRO A 677 12.31 3.38 25.17
CA PRO A 677 13.24 2.37 24.72
C PRO A 677 14.71 2.82 24.78
N CYS A 678 14.96 4.13 24.76
CA CYS A 678 16.27 4.76 24.64
C CYS A 678 16.73 5.52 25.91
N ASP A 679 16.05 5.34 27.04
CA ASP A 679 16.29 6.06 28.29
C ASP A 679 16.29 7.60 28.12
N ALA A 680 15.45 8.09 27.21
CA ALA A 680 15.30 9.47 26.79
C ALA A 680 14.31 10.29 27.63
N LYS A 681 13.66 9.70 28.65
CA LYS A 681 12.65 10.43 29.46
C LYS A 681 13.17 11.72 30.08
N GLU A 682 14.46 11.80 30.39
CA GLU A 682 15.07 12.99 30.99
C GLU A 682 15.32 14.11 29.98
N SER A 683 15.57 13.78 28.71
CA SER A 683 15.80 14.75 27.62
C SER A 683 14.50 15.14 26.91
N PHE A 684 13.65 14.16 26.64
CA PHE A 684 12.45 14.31 25.83
C PHE A 684 11.35 13.33 26.23
N LEU A 685 10.34 13.85 26.93
CA LEU A 685 9.07 13.16 27.19
C LEU A 685 7.92 13.82 26.40
N ALA A 686 7.29 13.07 25.49
CA ALA A 686 6.10 13.47 24.77
C ALA A 686 4.83 12.89 25.44
N PHE A 687 3.74 13.64 25.51
CA PHE A 687 2.47 13.17 26.07
C PHE A 687 1.44 12.99 24.95
N TRP A 688 0.93 11.78 24.78
CA TRP A 688 0.00 11.43 23.70
C TRP A 688 -1.31 10.91 24.27
N GLY A 689 -2.43 11.52 23.92
CA GLY A 689 -3.76 11.05 24.31
C GLY A 689 -4.22 9.91 23.41
N ASN A 690 -4.87 8.90 23.96
CA ASN A 690 -5.42 7.76 23.22
C ASN A 690 -6.82 7.37 23.72
N ASP A 691 -7.79 7.23 22.83
CA ASP A 691 -9.15 6.73 23.13
C ASP A 691 -9.43 5.35 22.52
N ASP A 692 -8.36 4.60 22.25
CA ASP A 692 -8.30 3.29 21.60
C ASP A 692 -8.49 3.30 20.08
N GLN A 693 -9.05 4.38 19.52
CA GLN A 693 -9.22 4.54 18.07
C GLN A 693 -8.37 5.68 17.52
N HIS A 694 -8.07 6.67 18.35
CA HIS A 694 -7.52 7.94 17.92
C HIS A 694 -6.45 8.47 18.87
N TRP A 695 -5.41 9.05 18.27
CA TRP A 695 -4.25 9.61 18.94
C TRP A 695 -4.21 11.12 18.79
N VAL A 696 -4.02 11.81 19.91
CA VAL A 696 -3.90 13.27 19.94
C VAL A 696 -2.62 13.70 20.64
N TRP A 697 -2.05 14.82 20.22
CA TRP A 697 -0.89 15.39 20.90
C TRP A 697 -1.33 16.21 22.10
N LEU A 698 -0.77 15.92 23.29
CA LEU A 698 -1.03 16.67 24.51
C LEU A 698 0.14 17.63 24.75
N ARG A 699 0.04 18.82 24.15
CA ARG A 699 1.07 19.85 24.23
C ARG A 699 1.15 20.42 25.65
N PRO A 700 2.28 20.29 26.37
CA PRO A 700 2.42 20.91 27.69
C PRO A 700 2.29 22.44 27.59
N ARG A 701 1.46 23.04 28.45
CA ARG A 701 1.40 24.50 28.56
C ARG A 701 2.63 25.00 29.31
N ALA A 702 3.28 26.04 28.81
CA ALA A 702 4.34 26.72 29.53
C ALA A 702 3.81 27.16 30.91
N LYS A 703 4.61 26.92 31.95
CA LYS A 703 4.28 27.33 33.33
C LYS A 703 4.30 28.84 33.49
#